data_AF-A0A970K153-F1
#
_entry.id   AF-A0A970K153-F1
#
_cell.length_a   1.000
_cell.length_b   1.000
_cell.length_c   1.000
_cell.angle_alpha   90.00
_cell.angle_beta   90.00
_cell.angle_gamma   90.00
#
_symmetry.space_group_name_H-M   'P 1'
#
loop_
_entity.id
_entity.type
_entity.pdbx_description
1 polymer ?
#
loop_
_entity_poly.entity_id
_entity_poly.type
_entity_poly.pdbx_seq_one_letter_code
_entity_poly.pdbx_strand_id
1 'polypeptide(L)'
;MADVDMVLKDLERIPELSDRFFKLILQATVQVAEANEPEHDSSWDYAISPEGRHWFSVCAEGLTSGYLRLYEYLPQENCCIRSFALEDEIITYSRAIRPSKIHSSLSFLEPLAPGGCSRILLATHMTAAAPGHPRWMPFAYYTHLWEGFPGSNLLIYDPDSRHVEDLGIPVIHESIYGGVYEKSTDSFYFSGYHRGHVYRFDLKTRKVTDFGQATEFGTWRYIHGLDGNLYSTTASGRLFRINITKQIIEDIPFDFPFSERLINTGTNNKLMHFAHSGGKLWFTALSCEDLLSYDYASGQVLTVCDMIPEEIRSTQSNVRCMGMASDDSGVLWYLCEMMGFGSFLVRYDPAHDKKPENMGLMGTPERVVHASFGCFIQKDRIYVNDTNRMDANVAVFSASLSDIRKNAGKSIGYAIDPLSYLHMKNGAKRYAIRTGKSLGNSASSVLNLYSASKKQRETQAFALTLPPSYDHRARTRFNGDSAVNATLIAYSSCWAAKLWQDVGIEAAQVHKVGFNKNNDVMAICGSEDYMRYTLRNGKIIQAETAEDYLPPDPEILAGQYSHLELPWQPERRHLAYATAACTFDGGRTLIGTQDGMLAILSSDGEHVFSLGAVTPGGPIHDLAPSPDKKRVIGVSGDRNDLGCVFQYDDERGLILYGRIFFHDANTPGLIGSSNEPTSVAWSPDGAVLAIGVRDRLGCVYAFQLE
;
A
#
# COMPACT_ATOMS: atom_id res chain seq x y z
N MET A 1 -11.18 -33.16 -8.28
CA MET A 1 -11.85 -31.87 -8.55
C MET A 1 -12.54 -31.47 -7.26
N ALA A 2 -12.36 -30.23 -6.80
CA ALA A 2 -13.20 -29.70 -5.72
C ALA A 2 -14.67 -29.77 -6.17
N ASP A 3 -15.60 -29.93 -5.24
CA ASP A 3 -17.03 -29.80 -5.56
C ASP A 3 -17.27 -28.38 -6.08
N VAL A 4 -17.44 -28.25 -7.40
CA VAL A 4 -17.60 -26.97 -8.10
C VAL A 4 -18.77 -26.19 -7.51
N ASP A 5 -19.83 -26.89 -7.08
CA ASP A 5 -21.02 -26.26 -6.49
C ASP A 5 -20.73 -25.71 -5.08
N MET A 6 -19.81 -26.32 -4.34
CA MET A 6 -19.35 -25.81 -3.03
C MET A 6 -18.54 -24.52 -3.21
N VAL A 7 -17.62 -24.47 -4.19
CA VAL A 7 -16.81 -23.27 -4.47
C VAL A 7 -17.69 -22.13 -4.98
N LEU A 8 -18.66 -22.41 -5.85
CA LEU A 8 -19.59 -21.40 -6.35
C LEU A 8 -20.42 -20.78 -5.21
N LYS A 9 -20.94 -21.60 -4.28
CA LYS A 9 -21.67 -21.09 -3.10
C LYS A 9 -20.83 -20.17 -2.20
N ASP A 10 -19.52 -20.39 -2.12
CA ASP A 10 -18.60 -19.52 -1.37
C ASP A 10 -18.34 -18.16 -2.06
N LEU A 11 -18.58 -18.08 -3.38
CA LEU A 11 -18.29 -16.90 -4.22
C LEU A 11 -19.51 -16.00 -4.48
N GLU A 12 -20.73 -16.51 -4.35
CA GLU A 12 -21.97 -15.75 -4.57
C GLU A 12 -22.13 -14.60 -3.57
N ARG A 13 -21.87 -13.37 -4.04
CA ARG A 13 -21.83 -12.14 -3.23
C ARG A 13 -22.62 -10.99 -3.81
N ILE A 14 -22.92 -11.02 -5.11
CA ILE A 14 -23.63 -9.99 -5.86
C ILE A 14 -25.11 -10.38 -5.97
N PRO A 15 -26.05 -9.45 -5.76
CA PRO A 15 -27.47 -9.72 -5.96
C PRO A 15 -27.77 -10.09 -7.41
N GLU A 16 -28.97 -10.60 -7.66
CA GLU A 16 -29.44 -10.80 -9.02
C GLU A 16 -29.52 -9.45 -9.76
N LEU A 17 -28.84 -9.35 -10.90
CA LEU A 17 -28.84 -8.14 -11.74
C LEU A 17 -29.88 -8.26 -12.85
N SER A 18 -30.39 -7.15 -13.40
CA SER A 18 -31.20 -7.23 -14.62
C SER A 18 -30.33 -7.34 -15.88
N ASP A 19 -30.91 -7.76 -17.00
CA ASP A 19 -30.15 -7.97 -18.26
C ASP A 19 -29.48 -6.69 -18.79
N ARG A 20 -29.97 -5.52 -18.39
CA ARG A 20 -29.38 -4.23 -18.78
C ARG A 20 -27.92 -4.09 -18.30
N PHE A 21 -27.54 -4.69 -17.18
CA PHE A 21 -26.18 -4.57 -16.64
C PHE A 21 -25.15 -5.36 -17.43
N PHE A 22 -25.59 -6.31 -18.25
CA PHE A 22 -24.72 -7.09 -19.14
C PHE A 22 -24.51 -6.40 -20.49
N LYS A 23 -25.15 -5.26 -20.72
CA LYS A 23 -25.01 -4.51 -21.97
C LYS A 23 -23.60 -3.96 -22.08
N LEU A 24 -22.93 -4.34 -23.17
CA LEU A 24 -21.60 -3.85 -23.48
C LEU A 24 -21.68 -2.47 -24.14
N ILE A 25 -20.55 -1.75 -24.11
CA ILE A 25 -20.31 -0.60 -25.00
C ILE A 25 -20.36 -1.03 -26.48
N LEU A 26 -20.34 -0.06 -27.39
CA LEU A 26 -20.45 -0.30 -28.83
C LEU A 26 -19.34 -1.22 -29.36
N GLN A 27 -19.67 -2.47 -29.66
CA GLN A 27 -18.71 -3.52 -30.01
C GLN A 27 -17.93 -3.28 -31.30
N ALA A 28 -18.52 -2.60 -32.28
CA ALA A 28 -17.86 -2.32 -33.56
C ALA A 28 -16.58 -1.47 -33.42
N THR A 29 -16.37 -0.81 -32.27
CA THR A 29 -15.19 0.03 -32.04
C THR A 29 -14.18 -0.59 -31.05
N VAL A 30 -14.56 -1.67 -30.37
CA VAL A 30 -13.74 -2.30 -29.34
C VAL A 30 -12.66 -3.16 -29.97
N GLN A 31 -11.43 -2.96 -29.53
CA GLN A 31 -10.30 -3.85 -29.82
C GLN A 31 -9.72 -4.37 -28.51
N VAL A 32 -9.19 -5.59 -28.56
CA VAL A 32 -8.49 -6.22 -27.44
C VAL A 32 -7.20 -6.87 -27.95
N ALA A 33 -6.10 -6.65 -27.24
CA ALA A 33 -4.83 -7.31 -27.47
C ALA A 33 -4.32 -7.89 -26.16
N GLU A 34 -3.89 -9.15 -26.18
CA GLU A 34 -3.38 -9.83 -24.99
C GLU A 34 -1.85 -9.90 -25.02
N ALA A 35 -1.23 -9.71 -23.86
CA ALA A 35 0.14 -10.14 -23.64
C ALA A 35 0.21 -11.67 -23.60
N ASN A 36 1.41 -12.24 -23.69
CA ASN A 36 1.61 -13.69 -23.64
C ASN A 36 2.57 -14.05 -22.50
N GLU A 37 2.03 -14.08 -21.29
CA GLU A 37 2.75 -14.36 -20.05
C GLU A 37 1.81 -15.10 -19.08
N PRO A 38 1.62 -16.42 -19.26
CA PRO A 38 0.59 -17.19 -18.54
C PRO A 38 0.83 -17.31 -17.03
N GLU A 39 2.02 -16.98 -16.54
CA GLU A 39 2.37 -16.97 -15.12
C GLU A 39 2.17 -15.59 -14.46
N HIS A 40 1.77 -14.58 -15.26
CA HIS A 40 1.59 -13.19 -14.83
C HIS A 40 0.13 -12.82 -14.93
N ASP A 41 -0.43 -12.40 -13.80
CA ASP A 41 -1.85 -12.20 -13.61
C ASP A 41 -2.26 -10.73 -13.55
N SER A 42 -1.29 -9.81 -13.55
CA SER A 42 -1.53 -8.40 -13.22
C SER A 42 -0.80 -7.41 -14.11
N SER A 43 -1.29 -6.17 -14.16
CA SER A 43 -0.70 -5.02 -14.83
C SER A 43 -1.06 -3.75 -14.07
N TRP A 44 -0.06 -3.11 -13.50
CA TRP A 44 -0.23 -1.98 -12.59
C TRP A 44 0.50 -0.72 -13.05
N ASP A 45 0.87 -0.68 -14.32
CA ASP A 45 1.34 0.54 -14.94
C ASP A 45 1.09 0.55 -16.45
N TYR A 46 0.76 1.72 -16.95
CA TYR A 46 0.52 2.00 -18.36
C TYR A 46 0.79 3.47 -18.61
N ALA A 47 1.50 3.78 -19.69
CA ALA A 47 1.77 5.16 -20.08
C ALA A 47 1.84 5.28 -21.60
N ILE A 48 1.41 6.43 -22.11
CA ILE A 48 1.54 6.80 -23.52
C ILE A 48 2.65 7.84 -23.60
N SER A 49 3.68 7.56 -24.40
CA SER A 49 4.81 8.45 -24.58
C SER A 49 4.41 9.73 -25.33
N PRO A 50 5.19 10.83 -25.26
CA PRO A 50 4.88 12.08 -25.96
C PRO A 50 4.68 11.91 -27.47
N GLU A 51 5.42 11.00 -28.11
CA GLU A 51 5.30 10.62 -29.51
C GLU A 51 4.15 9.63 -29.80
N GLY A 52 3.51 9.12 -28.76
CA GLY A 52 2.29 8.33 -28.84
C GLY A 52 2.47 6.81 -28.83
N ARG A 53 3.61 6.30 -28.36
CA ARG A 53 3.85 4.85 -28.16
C ARG A 53 3.27 4.40 -26.82
N HIS A 54 2.74 3.18 -26.77
CA HIS A 54 2.00 2.69 -25.61
C HIS A 54 2.83 1.64 -24.86
N TRP A 55 3.10 1.88 -23.58
CA TRP A 55 3.93 1.01 -22.76
C TRP A 55 3.16 0.56 -21.53
N PHE A 56 3.34 -0.69 -21.14
CA PHE A 56 2.69 -1.24 -19.95
C PHE A 56 3.50 -2.37 -19.34
N SER A 57 3.28 -2.60 -18.05
CA SER A 57 3.92 -3.68 -17.30
C SER A 57 3.05 -4.92 -17.26
N VAL A 58 3.67 -6.09 -17.32
CA VAL A 58 3.05 -7.38 -17.03
C VAL A 58 3.73 -7.95 -15.78
N CYS A 59 2.92 -8.23 -14.78
CA CYS A 59 3.31 -8.31 -13.38
C CYS A 59 2.88 -9.64 -12.75
N ALA A 60 3.66 -10.09 -11.78
CA ALA A 60 3.34 -11.24 -10.95
C ALA A 60 2.79 -10.76 -9.59
N GLU A 61 1.70 -11.36 -9.11
CA GLU A 61 1.09 -11.00 -7.82
C GLU A 61 0.78 -12.22 -6.94
N GLY A 62 0.68 -11.97 -5.63
CA GLY A 62 0.19 -12.92 -4.66
C GLY A 62 1.14 -14.09 -4.43
N LEU A 63 0.69 -15.28 -4.84
CA LEU A 63 1.38 -16.54 -4.57
C LEU A 63 2.36 -16.94 -5.67
N THR A 64 2.39 -16.16 -6.75
CA THR A 64 3.40 -16.30 -7.80
C THR A 64 4.77 -15.84 -7.29
N SER A 65 5.83 -16.21 -8.00
CA SER A 65 7.20 -15.73 -7.75
C SER A 65 7.83 -15.19 -9.03
N GLY A 66 7.05 -14.58 -9.92
CA GLY A 66 7.56 -14.08 -11.21
C GLY A 66 8.37 -12.78 -11.09
N TYR A 67 9.23 -12.53 -12.07
CA TYR A 67 9.79 -11.19 -12.33
C TYR A 67 8.86 -10.41 -13.25
N LEU A 68 8.89 -9.08 -13.25
CA LEU A 68 8.07 -8.31 -14.19
C LEU A 68 8.52 -8.46 -15.66
N ARG A 69 7.66 -8.01 -16.57
CA ARG A 69 7.95 -7.76 -17.99
C ARG A 69 7.54 -6.35 -18.37
N LEU A 70 8.25 -5.77 -19.33
CA LEU A 70 7.79 -4.57 -20.04
C LEU A 70 7.27 -4.95 -21.43
N TYR A 71 6.12 -4.37 -21.79
CA TYR A 71 5.49 -4.55 -23.09
C TYR A 71 5.21 -3.22 -23.78
N GLU A 72 5.23 -3.28 -25.11
CA GLU A 72 4.67 -2.25 -25.98
C GLU A 72 3.34 -2.75 -26.55
N TYR A 73 2.30 -1.92 -26.51
CA TYR A 73 1.08 -2.14 -27.26
C TYR A 73 1.14 -1.35 -28.57
N LEU A 74 0.84 -2.01 -29.69
CA LEU A 74 0.78 -1.39 -31.01
C LEU A 74 -0.69 -1.21 -31.43
N PRO A 75 -1.27 -0.01 -31.33
CA PRO A 75 -2.70 0.20 -31.57
C PRO A 75 -3.16 -0.11 -32.99
N GLN A 76 -2.29 0.09 -34.00
CA GLN A 76 -2.62 -0.11 -35.41
C GLN A 76 -2.73 -1.60 -35.75
N GLU A 77 -1.82 -2.40 -35.22
CA GLU A 77 -1.74 -3.85 -35.39
C GLU A 77 -2.62 -4.60 -34.39
N ASN A 78 -3.06 -3.93 -33.31
CA ASN A 78 -3.78 -4.51 -32.17
C ASN A 78 -3.04 -5.73 -31.59
N CYS A 79 -1.76 -5.55 -31.27
CA CYS A 79 -0.93 -6.59 -30.67
C CYS A 79 0.00 -6.04 -29.58
N CYS A 80 0.45 -6.93 -28.70
CA CYS A 80 1.38 -6.63 -27.62
C CYS A 80 2.73 -7.30 -27.90
N ILE A 81 3.82 -6.54 -27.83
CA ILE A 81 5.18 -7.03 -28.05
C ILE A 81 5.98 -6.90 -26.75
N ARG A 82 6.65 -7.98 -26.34
CA ARG A 82 7.53 -7.96 -25.19
C ARG A 82 8.79 -7.17 -25.51
N SER A 83 9.09 -6.18 -24.68
CA SER A 83 10.28 -5.33 -24.79
C SER A 83 11.48 -6.00 -24.11
N PHE A 84 11.32 -6.39 -22.84
CA PHE A 84 12.33 -7.14 -22.09
C PHE A 84 11.70 -7.96 -20.94
N ALA A 85 12.48 -8.92 -20.42
CA ALA A 85 12.20 -9.67 -19.20
C ALA A 85 13.22 -9.29 -18.12
N LEU A 86 12.76 -8.92 -16.92
CA LEU A 86 13.63 -8.26 -15.94
C LEU A 86 14.77 -9.16 -15.44
N GLU A 87 14.56 -10.46 -15.33
CA GLU A 87 15.59 -11.42 -14.89
C GLU A 87 16.79 -11.52 -15.83
N ASP A 88 16.67 -11.04 -17.07
CA ASP A 88 17.78 -10.98 -18.01
C ASP A 88 18.63 -9.71 -17.81
N GLU A 89 18.10 -8.72 -17.08
CA GLU A 89 18.67 -7.36 -16.97
C GLU A 89 19.25 -7.05 -15.59
N ILE A 90 18.80 -7.73 -14.52
CA ILE A 90 19.26 -7.49 -13.15
C ILE A 90 19.67 -8.77 -12.42
N ILE A 91 20.47 -8.60 -11.36
CA ILE A 91 20.87 -9.69 -10.47
C ILE A 91 20.06 -9.63 -9.19
N THR A 92 19.41 -10.74 -8.84
CA THR A 92 18.71 -10.92 -7.56
C THR A 92 19.00 -12.33 -7.03
N TYR A 93 19.15 -12.48 -5.72
CA TYR A 93 19.33 -13.80 -5.13
C TYR A 93 18.15 -14.71 -5.46
N SER A 94 18.43 -15.98 -5.78
CA SER A 94 17.39 -16.92 -6.24
C SER A 94 16.28 -17.17 -5.21
N ARG A 95 16.57 -16.96 -3.93
CA ARG A 95 15.65 -17.10 -2.80
C ARG A 95 14.99 -15.79 -2.35
N ALA A 96 15.45 -14.64 -2.85
CA ALA A 96 14.91 -13.34 -2.48
C ALA A 96 13.49 -13.15 -3.03
N ILE A 97 12.73 -12.28 -2.37
CA ILE A 97 11.51 -11.74 -2.97
C ILE A 97 11.89 -11.02 -4.26
N ARG A 98 11.17 -11.31 -5.34
CA ARG A 98 11.52 -10.84 -6.69
C ARG A 98 10.81 -9.50 -7.01
N PRO A 99 11.48 -8.61 -7.77
CA PRO A 99 10.84 -7.44 -8.36
C PRO A 99 9.83 -7.89 -9.41
N SER A 100 8.60 -8.05 -8.94
CA SER A 100 7.50 -8.69 -9.65
C SER A 100 6.62 -7.68 -10.38
N LYS A 101 6.83 -6.37 -10.16
CA LYS A 101 5.94 -5.32 -10.65
C LYS A 101 6.65 -4.04 -11.09
N ILE A 102 6.02 -3.32 -12.02
CA ILE A 102 6.09 -1.85 -12.11
C ILE A 102 4.72 -1.35 -11.67
N HIS A 103 4.68 -0.36 -10.80
CA HIS A 103 3.43 0.14 -10.24
C HIS A 103 3.42 1.67 -10.25
N SER A 104 2.68 2.29 -11.17
CA SER A 104 2.57 3.76 -11.32
C SER A 104 3.90 4.53 -11.19
N SER A 105 4.94 4.06 -11.88
CA SER A 105 6.27 4.67 -11.94
C SER A 105 6.80 4.91 -13.37
N LEU A 106 6.10 4.44 -14.41
CA LEU A 106 6.47 4.68 -15.81
C LEU A 106 6.52 6.17 -16.10
N SER A 107 7.69 6.63 -16.54
CA SER A 107 7.97 8.02 -16.89
C SER A 107 8.82 8.10 -18.15
N PHE A 108 8.79 9.23 -18.85
CA PHE A 108 9.51 9.41 -20.11
C PHE A 108 10.63 10.44 -19.96
N LEU A 109 11.81 10.06 -20.42
CA LEU A 109 12.96 10.93 -20.59
C LEU A 109 13.08 11.36 -22.06
N GLU A 110 13.84 12.42 -22.28
CA GLU A 110 14.17 12.88 -23.63
C GLU A 110 14.96 11.79 -24.40
N PRO A 111 14.75 11.68 -25.73
CA PRO A 111 15.53 10.83 -26.61
C PRO A 111 17.04 11.15 -26.58
N LEU A 112 17.88 10.17 -26.88
CA LEU A 112 19.34 10.39 -27.01
C LEU A 112 19.73 11.16 -28.27
N ALA A 113 18.93 11.03 -29.33
CA ALA A 113 19.16 11.67 -30.62
C ALA A 113 17.91 12.43 -31.08
N PRO A 114 18.06 13.55 -31.82
CA PRO A 114 16.93 14.23 -32.44
C PRO A 114 16.13 13.27 -33.33
N GLY A 115 14.82 13.17 -33.09
CA GLY A 115 13.92 12.26 -33.81
C GLY A 115 13.94 10.81 -33.32
N GLY A 116 14.70 10.49 -32.28
CA GLY A 116 14.64 9.19 -31.59
C GLY A 116 13.43 9.08 -30.66
N CYS A 117 13.24 7.89 -30.08
CA CYS A 117 12.14 7.63 -29.16
C CYS A 117 12.46 8.11 -27.74
N SER A 118 11.42 8.49 -27.00
CA SER A 118 11.55 8.77 -25.57
C SER A 118 12.04 7.52 -24.86
N ARG A 119 13.06 7.69 -24.01
CA ARG A 119 13.52 6.63 -23.11
C ARG A 119 12.54 6.50 -21.95
N ILE A 120 12.44 5.30 -21.39
CA ILE A 120 11.47 4.97 -20.35
C ILE A 120 12.20 4.80 -19.03
N LEU A 121 11.89 5.66 -18.07
CA LEU A 121 12.32 5.50 -16.69
C LEU A 121 11.25 4.72 -15.94
N LEU A 122 11.65 3.69 -15.20
CA LEU A 122 10.74 2.84 -14.45
C LEU A 122 11.37 2.37 -13.15
N ALA A 123 10.54 2.17 -12.12
CA ALA A 123 10.97 1.67 -10.82
C ALA A 123 10.27 0.35 -10.52
N THR A 124 11.04 -0.66 -10.11
CA THR A 124 10.47 -1.97 -9.75
C THR A 124 9.66 -1.89 -8.45
N HIS A 125 8.79 -2.85 -8.23
CA HIS A 125 8.01 -3.06 -7.02
C HIS A 125 7.81 -4.57 -6.79
N MET A 126 7.24 -4.96 -5.64
CA MET A 126 7.02 -6.36 -5.29
C MET A 126 5.69 -6.56 -4.56
N THR A 127 4.95 -7.59 -4.96
CA THR A 127 3.77 -8.11 -4.21
C THR A 127 3.58 -9.62 -4.38
N ALA A 128 4.65 -10.29 -4.84
CA ALA A 128 4.69 -11.71 -5.11
C ALA A 128 5.52 -12.40 -4.02
N ALA A 129 5.17 -13.62 -3.65
CA ALA A 129 5.93 -14.41 -2.68
C ALA A 129 7.32 -14.76 -3.22
N ALA A 130 8.32 -14.87 -2.33
CA ALA A 130 9.58 -15.50 -2.71
C ALA A 130 9.37 -17.00 -3.01
N PRO A 131 10.23 -17.66 -3.81
CA PRO A 131 10.06 -19.06 -4.21
C PRO A 131 9.91 -20.09 -3.06
N GLY A 132 10.31 -19.75 -1.84
CA GLY A 132 10.19 -20.61 -0.65
C GLY A 132 9.18 -20.14 0.40
N HIS A 133 8.52 -19.00 0.19
CA HIS A 133 7.64 -18.43 1.20
C HIS A 133 6.23 -18.99 1.09
N PRO A 134 5.53 -19.24 2.22
CA PRO A 134 4.15 -19.73 2.19
C PRO A 134 3.16 -18.68 1.67
N ARG A 135 3.57 -17.40 1.60
CA ARG A 135 2.86 -16.26 1.05
C ARG A 135 3.82 -15.08 0.88
N TRP A 136 3.33 -13.96 0.37
CA TRP A 136 4.06 -12.70 0.39
C TRP A 136 4.32 -12.22 1.84
N MET A 137 5.59 -12.16 2.26
CA MET A 137 6.03 -11.83 3.62
C MET A 137 7.12 -10.73 3.64
N PRO A 138 6.87 -9.56 3.02
CA PRO A 138 7.89 -8.51 2.83
C PRO A 138 8.47 -7.98 4.14
N PHE A 139 7.63 -7.78 5.16
CA PHE A 139 8.05 -7.19 6.44
C PHE A 139 8.80 -8.18 7.33
N ALA A 140 8.37 -9.45 7.36
CA ALA A 140 9.01 -10.49 8.17
C ALA A 140 10.44 -10.81 7.68
N TYR A 141 10.71 -10.57 6.40
CA TYR A 141 12.01 -10.77 5.77
C TYR A 141 12.70 -9.46 5.38
N TYR A 142 12.24 -8.31 5.88
CA TYR A 142 12.69 -6.98 5.43
C TYR A 142 14.22 -6.85 5.43
N THR A 143 14.88 -7.35 6.49
CA THR A 143 16.35 -7.34 6.62
C THR A 143 17.01 -8.69 6.37
N HIS A 144 16.27 -9.70 5.91
CA HIS A 144 16.84 -11.03 5.68
C HIS A 144 17.73 -11.03 4.45
N LEU A 145 19.03 -11.23 4.64
CA LEU A 145 20.07 -11.09 3.60
C LEU A 145 19.80 -11.87 2.30
N TRP A 146 19.19 -13.05 2.38
CA TRP A 146 19.03 -13.97 1.24
C TRP A 146 17.61 -14.11 0.71
N GLU A 147 16.63 -13.65 1.49
CA GLU A 147 15.20 -13.91 1.22
C GLU A 147 14.39 -12.62 1.22
N GLY A 148 14.89 -11.57 1.87
CA GLY A 148 14.32 -10.24 1.83
C GLY A 148 14.40 -9.63 0.45
N PHE A 149 13.59 -8.59 0.25
CA PHE A 149 13.70 -7.77 -0.94
C PHE A 149 14.92 -6.85 -0.79
N PRO A 150 15.88 -6.85 -1.74
CA PRO A 150 17.06 -6.01 -1.64
C PRO A 150 16.71 -4.51 -1.75
N GLY A 151 15.56 -4.21 -2.36
CA GLY A 151 15.09 -2.87 -2.68
C GLY A 151 14.79 -2.76 -4.17
N SER A 152 14.07 -1.72 -4.55
CA SER A 152 13.63 -1.54 -5.93
C SER A 152 14.74 -1.00 -6.81
N ASN A 153 14.94 -1.61 -7.98
CA ASN A 153 15.79 -1.04 -9.02
C ASN A 153 15.08 0.13 -9.70
N LEU A 154 15.86 1.14 -10.06
CA LEU A 154 15.49 2.18 -11.00
C LEU A 154 16.15 1.86 -12.34
N LEU A 155 15.37 1.71 -13.42
CA LEU A 155 15.89 1.33 -14.73
C LEU A 155 15.54 2.38 -15.78
N ILE A 156 16.42 2.55 -16.77
CA ILE A 156 16.13 3.28 -18.00
C ILE A 156 16.14 2.29 -19.17
N TYR A 157 15.02 2.18 -19.87
CA TYR A 157 14.94 1.44 -21.13
C TYR A 157 14.98 2.41 -22.31
N ASP A 158 15.88 2.15 -23.27
CA ASP A 158 15.94 2.86 -24.55
C ASP A 158 15.28 2.02 -25.65
N PRO A 159 14.10 2.44 -26.17
CA PRO A 159 13.41 1.68 -27.21
C PRO A 159 14.16 1.57 -28.54
N ASP A 160 15.06 2.50 -28.86
CA ASP A 160 15.77 2.52 -30.15
C ASP A 160 16.90 1.47 -30.17
N SER A 161 17.66 1.38 -29.07
CA SER A 161 18.74 0.40 -28.90
C SER A 161 18.29 -0.92 -28.26
N ARG A 162 17.10 -0.94 -27.65
CA ARG A 162 16.58 -2.03 -26.80
C ARG A 162 17.48 -2.35 -25.62
N HIS A 163 18.18 -1.34 -25.11
CA HIS A 163 19.07 -1.47 -23.96
C HIS A 163 18.37 -1.07 -22.66
N VAL A 164 18.59 -1.83 -21.60
CA VAL A 164 18.21 -1.48 -20.23
C VAL A 164 19.46 -1.06 -19.45
N GLU A 165 19.44 0.15 -18.91
CA GLU A 165 20.43 0.64 -17.93
C GLU A 165 19.85 0.46 -16.51
N ASP A 166 20.52 -0.33 -15.67
CA ASP A 166 20.23 -0.44 -14.24
C ASP A 166 20.95 0.67 -13.46
N LEU A 167 20.18 1.61 -12.90
CA LEU A 167 20.70 2.68 -12.05
C LEU A 167 20.94 2.21 -10.60
N GLY A 168 20.59 0.96 -10.31
CA GLY A 168 20.73 0.32 -9.01
C GLY A 168 19.53 0.56 -8.09
N ILE A 169 19.74 0.24 -6.82
CA ILE A 169 18.75 0.37 -5.75
C ILE A 169 19.01 1.68 -5.02
N PRO A 170 18.17 2.73 -5.21
CA PRO A 170 18.41 4.03 -4.58
C PRO A 170 18.19 3.97 -3.07
N VAL A 171 17.26 3.12 -2.61
CA VAL A 171 16.92 2.98 -1.20
C VAL A 171 16.82 1.49 -0.87
N ILE A 172 17.76 1.02 -0.04
CA ILE A 172 17.89 -0.39 0.35
C ILE A 172 16.61 -0.85 1.05
N HIS A 173 16.17 -2.07 0.73
CA HIS A 173 14.97 -2.73 1.27
C HIS A 173 13.63 -2.02 1.00
N GLU A 174 13.64 -0.81 0.46
CA GLU A 174 12.42 -0.13 0.06
C GLU A 174 11.91 -0.66 -1.28
N SER A 175 10.62 -0.96 -1.29
CA SER A 175 9.93 -1.17 -2.54
C SER A 175 9.35 0.15 -3.02
N ILE A 176 9.70 0.59 -4.21
CA ILE A 176 9.17 1.82 -4.79
C ILE A 176 7.74 1.58 -5.24
N TYR A 177 6.78 2.10 -4.48
CA TYR A 177 5.37 1.93 -4.79
C TYR A 177 4.86 3.12 -5.61
N GLY A 178 5.42 3.31 -6.79
CA GLY A 178 5.12 4.44 -7.66
C GLY A 178 5.95 5.68 -7.45
N GLY A 179 5.95 6.50 -8.48
CA GLY A 179 6.84 7.64 -8.63
C GLY A 179 6.67 8.32 -9.97
N VAL A 180 7.35 9.44 -10.15
CA VAL A 180 7.26 10.24 -11.36
C VAL A 180 8.55 11.01 -11.62
N TYR A 181 8.93 11.09 -12.89
CA TYR A 181 10.03 11.95 -13.34
C TYR A 181 9.58 13.40 -13.47
N GLU A 182 10.32 14.31 -12.82
CA GLU A 182 10.10 15.75 -12.88
C GLU A 182 11.27 16.43 -13.62
N LYS A 183 10.96 16.92 -14.83
CA LYS A 183 11.94 17.48 -15.77
C LYS A 183 12.68 18.71 -15.25
N SER A 184 12.02 19.58 -14.48
CA SER A 184 12.62 20.83 -13.98
C SER A 184 13.78 20.59 -13.01
N THR A 185 13.78 19.43 -12.34
CA THR A 185 14.85 19.04 -11.40
C THR A 185 15.68 17.86 -11.91
N ASP A 186 15.40 17.37 -13.12
CA ASP A 186 16.03 16.17 -13.72
C ASP A 186 16.10 15.01 -12.71
N SER A 187 14.97 14.73 -12.05
CA SER A 187 14.92 13.82 -10.90
C SER A 187 13.66 12.97 -10.89
N PHE A 188 13.78 11.79 -10.31
CA PHE A 188 12.67 10.88 -10.05
C PHE A 188 12.19 11.01 -8.61
N TYR A 189 10.93 11.36 -8.41
CA TYR A 189 10.29 11.45 -7.10
C TYR A 189 9.45 10.21 -6.85
N PHE A 190 9.54 9.62 -5.67
CA PHE A 190 8.86 8.35 -5.39
C PHE A 190 8.61 8.11 -3.90
N SER A 191 7.75 7.15 -3.59
CA SER A 191 7.54 6.69 -2.22
C SER A 191 8.13 5.31 -1.97
N GLY A 192 8.64 5.09 -0.76
CA GLY A 192 8.94 3.76 -0.25
C GLY A 192 7.67 3.07 0.28
N TYR A 193 7.48 1.80 -0.07
CA TYR A 193 6.37 0.97 0.38
C TYR A 193 6.39 0.74 1.88
N HIS A 194 7.56 0.42 2.43
CA HIS A 194 7.64 -0.09 3.79
C HIS A 194 7.56 1.04 4.80
N ARG A 195 8.44 2.05 4.70
CA ARG A 195 8.47 3.20 5.62
C ARG A 195 7.49 4.29 5.26
N GLY A 196 7.01 4.36 4.02
CA GLY A 196 6.11 5.44 3.58
C GLY A 196 6.80 6.82 3.49
N HIS A 197 8.12 6.81 3.33
CA HIS A 197 8.93 8.00 3.06
C HIS A 197 8.84 8.43 1.60
N VAL A 198 9.07 9.72 1.37
CA VAL A 198 9.16 10.32 0.04
C VAL A 198 10.61 10.63 -0.27
N TYR A 199 11.04 10.23 -1.45
CA TYR A 199 12.41 10.38 -1.91
C TYR A 199 12.48 11.13 -3.23
N ARG A 200 13.64 11.70 -3.50
CA ARG A 200 14.07 12.20 -4.81
C ARG A 200 15.39 11.54 -5.18
N PHE A 201 15.45 10.93 -6.36
CA PHE A 201 16.70 10.48 -6.98
C PHE A 201 17.07 11.43 -8.12
N ASP A 202 18.19 12.13 -7.96
CA ASP A 202 18.74 13.04 -8.97
C ASP A 202 19.47 12.23 -10.05
N LEU A 203 18.99 12.26 -11.30
CA LEU A 203 19.50 11.39 -12.37
C LEU A 203 20.96 11.70 -12.73
N LYS A 204 21.35 12.97 -12.61
CA LYS A 204 22.70 13.44 -12.96
C LYS A 204 23.74 13.05 -11.91
N THR A 205 23.43 13.27 -10.64
CA THR A 205 24.37 13.07 -9.53
C THR A 205 24.22 11.71 -8.86
N ARG A 206 23.13 10.99 -9.15
CA ARG A 206 22.74 9.72 -8.52
C ARG A 206 22.58 9.81 -7.00
N LYS A 207 22.31 11.02 -6.49
CA LYS A 207 22.05 11.25 -5.07
C LYS A 207 20.59 11.04 -4.75
N VAL A 208 20.34 10.43 -3.59
CA VAL A 208 19.01 10.31 -3.00
C VAL A 208 18.84 11.36 -1.91
N THR A 209 17.74 12.09 -1.98
CA THR A 209 17.25 12.94 -0.89
C THR A 209 16.03 12.27 -0.28
N ASP A 210 16.04 12.05 1.03
CA ASP A 210 14.87 11.61 1.81
C ASP A 210 14.17 12.85 2.41
N PHE A 211 12.90 13.06 2.08
CA PHE A 211 12.10 14.16 2.61
C PHE A 211 11.37 13.79 3.92
N GLY A 212 11.56 12.56 4.39
CA GLY A 212 10.89 11.98 5.54
C GLY A 212 9.58 11.28 5.18
N GLN A 213 8.91 10.78 6.22
CA GLN A 213 7.65 10.07 6.09
C GLN A 213 6.50 10.98 5.63
N ALA A 214 5.77 10.56 4.60
CA ALA A 214 4.51 11.21 4.21
C ALA A 214 3.29 10.32 4.38
N THR A 215 3.46 9.00 4.42
CA THR A 215 2.35 8.04 4.53
C THR A 215 2.72 6.95 5.52
N GLU A 216 1.72 6.28 6.11
CA GLU A 216 1.93 5.22 7.09
C GLU A 216 2.67 4.02 6.47
N PHE A 217 2.36 3.76 5.21
CA PHE A 217 3.03 2.81 4.32
C PHE A 217 2.48 3.02 2.91
N GLY A 218 3.27 2.59 1.93
CA GLY A 218 2.99 2.52 0.50
C GLY A 218 1.91 3.45 -0.05
N THR A 219 2.30 4.58 -0.64
CA THR A 219 1.38 5.41 -1.43
C THR A 219 1.73 5.33 -2.91
N TRP A 220 0.72 5.18 -3.77
CA TRP A 220 0.92 4.46 -5.02
C TRP A 220 1.18 5.39 -6.19
N ARG A 221 0.64 6.62 -6.18
CA ARG A 221 0.62 7.48 -7.37
C ARG A 221 1.06 8.89 -7.04
N TYR A 222 1.93 9.42 -7.88
CA TYR A 222 2.32 10.83 -7.91
C TYR A 222 1.77 11.49 -9.15
N ILE A 223 1.24 12.70 -8.98
CA ILE A 223 0.56 13.44 -10.04
C ILE A 223 1.22 14.78 -10.24
N HIS A 224 1.57 15.11 -11.47
CA HIS A 224 1.96 16.47 -11.83
C HIS A 224 0.75 17.40 -11.70
N GLY A 225 0.86 18.38 -10.82
CA GLY A 225 -0.07 19.50 -10.75
C GLY A 225 0.16 20.49 -11.87
N LEU A 226 -0.90 21.18 -12.30
CA LEU A 226 -0.79 22.28 -13.27
C LEU A 226 -0.03 23.49 -12.68
N ASP A 227 0.15 23.54 -11.36
CA ASP A 227 0.95 24.52 -10.63
C ASP A 227 2.44 24.16 -10.53
N GLY A 228 2.88 23.06 -11.15
CA GLY A 228 4.27 22.62 -11.15
C GLY A 228 4.70 21.87 -9.88
N ASN A 229 3.76 21.50 -9.01
CA ASN A 229 4.03 20.67 -7.83
C ASN A 229 3.59 19.23 -8.06
N LEU A 230 4.02 18.30 -7.20
CA LEU A 230 3.55 16.91 -7.25
C LEU A 230 2.54 16.64 -6.14
N TYR A 231 1.51 15.85 -6.44
CA TYR A 231 0.42 15.53 -5.50
C TYR A 231 0.33 14.03 -5.26
N SER A 232 0.05 13.64 -4.02
CA SER A 232 -0.23 12.26 -3.63
C SER A 232 -1.02 12.24 -2.31
N THR A 233 -1.29 11.05 -1.77
CA THR A 233 -2.05 10.89 -0.53
C THR A 233 -1.38 9.97 0.47
N THR A 234 -1.69 10.12 1.74
CA THR A 234 -1.37 9.12 2.76
C THR A 234 -2.23 7.87 2.57
N ALA A 235 -1.91 6.78 3.29
CA ALA A 235 -2.68 5.54 3.21
C ALA A 235 -4.09 5.69 3.77
N SER A 236 -4.20 6.56 4.76
CA SER A 236 -5.46 7.01 5.37
C SER A 236 -6.23 8.02 4.51
N GLY A 237 -5.65 8.49 3.41
CA GLY A 237 -6.32 9.41 2.49
C GLY A 237 -6.23 10.87 2.90
N ARG A 238 -5.11 11.34 3.45
CA ARG A 238 -4.84 12.78 3.49
C ARG A 238 -4.08 13.21 2.26
N LEU A 239 -4.51 14.30 1.64
CA LEU A 239 -3.81 14.87 0.49
C LEU A 239 -2.55 15.62 0.94
N PHE A 240 -1.45 15.41 0.24
CA PHE A 240 -0.23 16.20 0.41
C PHE A 240 0.35 16.56 -0.94
N ARG A 241 1.23 17.56 -0.96
CA ARG A 241 2.01 17.92 -2.14
C ARG A 241 3.50 17.98 -1.83
N ILE A 242 4.31 17.68 -2.83
CA ILE A 242 5.74 18.00 -2.85
C ILE A 242 5.88 19.33 -3.57
N ASN A 243 6.34 20.34 -2.83
CA ASN A 243 6.65 21.63 -3.42
C ASN A 243 7.99 21.54 -4.16
N ILE A 244 7.96 21.51 -5.49
CA ILE A 244 9.17 21.28 -6.30
C ILE A 244 10.18 22.41 -6.13
N THR A 245 9.73 23.65 -6.01
CA THR A 245 10.63 24.81 -5.84
C THR A 245 11.30 24.81 -4.46
N LYS A 246 10.51 24.56 -3.40
CA LYS A 246 11.01 24.59 -2.02
C LYS A 246 11.68 23.29 -1.58
N GLN A 247 11.46 22.19 -2.30
CA GLN A 247 11.94 20.85 -1.95
C GLN A 247 11.47 20.40 -0.56
N ILE A 248 10.17 20.55 -0.29
CA ILE A 248 9.53 20.13 0.97
C ILE A 248 8.17 19.47 0.72
N ILE A 249 7.72 18.66 1.68
CA ILE A 249 6.37 18.10 1.72
C ILE A 249 5.46 19.08 2.48
N GLU A 250 4.38 19.49 1.84
CA GLU A 250 3.34 20.35 2.41
C GLU A 250 2.02 19.57 2.51
N ASP A 251 1.43 19.52 3.70
CA ASP A 251 0.10 18.94 3.88
C ASP A 251 -0.96 19.84 3.26
N ILE A 252 -1.97 19.20 2.65
CA ILE A 252 -3.21 19.87 2.28
C ILE A 252 -4.25 19.39 3.28
N PRO A 253 -4.91 20.27 4.05
CA PRO A 253 -5.82 19.89 5.13
C PRO A 253 -7.15 19.37 4.57
N PHE A 254 -7.09 18.24 3.89
CA PHE A 254 -8.20 17.53 3.30
C PHE A 254 -7.98 16.03 3.50
N ASP A 255 -8.91 15.41 4.21
CA ASP A 255 -9.00 13.98 4.35
C ASP A 255 -10.16 13.47 3.47
N PHE A 256 -9.88 12.46 2.66
CA PHE A 256 -10.88 11.89 1.76
C PHE A 256 -12.08 11.34 2.55
N PRO A 257 -13.33 11.58 2.08
CA PRO A 257 -14.49 10.89 2.61
C PRO A 257 -14.29 9.37 2.51
N PHE A 258 -14.64 8.66 3.58
CA PHE A 258 -14.54 7.21 3.64
C PHE A 258 -15.94 6.58 3.50
N SER A 259 -16.13 5.63 2.57
CA SER A 259 -17.39 4.88 2.46
C SER A 259 -17.40 3.68 3.41
N GLU A 260 -18.40 3.61 4.30
CA GLU A 260 -18.53 2.48 5.22
C GLU A 260 -18.67 1.12 4.51
N ARG A 261 -19.21 1.13 3.27
CA ARG A 261 -19.40 -0.06 2.44
C ARG A 261 -18.09 -0.63 1.91
N LEU A 262 -17.09 0.24 1.78
CA LEU A 262 -15.74 -0.09 1.34
C LEU A 262 -14.79 -0.35 2.54
N ILE A 263 -15.22 -0.12 3.79
CA ILE A 263 -14.42 -0.48 5.00
C ILE A 263 -14.06 -1.96 4.99
N ASN A 264 -15.03 -2.81 4.65
CA ASN A 264 -14.88 -4.26 4.71
C ASN A 264 -13.99 -4.83 3.57
N THR A 265 -13.48 -3.99 2.68
CA THR A 265 -12.53 -4.43 1.64
C THR A 265 -11.07 -4.16 2.03
N GLY A 266 -10.80 -3.64 3.24
CA GLY A 266 -9.44 -3.37 3.73
C GLY A 266 -8.66 -2.47 2.78
N THR A 267 -9.39 -1.64 2.04
CA THR A 267 -8.86 -0.79 0.99
C THR A 267 -8.35 0.50 1.60
N ASN A 268 -7.10 0.80 1.27
CA ASN A 268 -6.49 2.09 1.55
C ASN A 268 -7.32 3.23 0.94
N ASN A 269 -7.43 4.37 1.62
CA ASN A 269 -8.14 5.54 1.08
C ASN A 269 -7.23 6.39 0.20
N LYS A 270 -6.39 5.74 -0.61
CA LYS A 270 -5.35 6.37 -1.43
C LYS A 270 -5.96 6.88 -2.73
N LEU A 271 -5.50 8.05 -3.17
CA LEU A 271 -5.78 8.55 -4.51
C LEU A 271 -5.19 7.57 -5.52
N MET A 272 -6.05 7.02 -6.39
CA MET A 272 -5.62 6.10 -7.42
C MET A 272 -5.85 6.64 -8.83
N HIS A 273 -6.95 7.35 -9.09
CA HIS A 273 -7.27 7.79 -10.45
C HIS A 273 -7.56 9.27 -10.49
N PHE A 274 -7.09 9.90 -11.57
CA PHE A 274 -7.17 11.33 -11.73
C PHE A 274 -7.28 11.72 -13.21
N ALA A 275 -7.68 12.96 -13.46
CA ALA A 275 -7.59 13.63 -14.75
C ALA A 275 -7.40 15.13 -14.56
N HIS A 276 -6.88 15.82 -15.58
CA HIS A 276 -6.84 17.28 -15.61
C HIS A 276 -7.90 17.80 -16.58
N SER A 277 -8.83 18.61 -16.09
CA SER A 277 -9.85 19.22 -16.95
C SER A 277 -10.27 20.59 -16.40
N GLY A 278 -10.41 21.57 -17.30
CA GLY A 278 -10.83 22.92 -16.94
C GLY A 278 -9.89 23.64 -15.97
N GLY A 279 -8.58 23.35 -16.02
CA GLY A 279 -7.59 23.92 -15.11
C GLY A 279 -7.64 23.36 -13.69
N LYS A 280 -8.35 22.24 -13.45
CA LYS A 280 -8.46 21.58 -12.15
C LYS A 280 -7.94 20.15 -12.20
N LEU A 281 -7.56 19.64 -11.04
CA LEU A 281 -7.32 18.21 -10.83
C LEU A 281 -8.63 17.53 -10.44
N TRP A 282 -9.06 16.54 -11.20
CA TRP A 282 -10.21 15.69 -10.88
C TRP A 282 -9.70 14.35 -10.38
N PHE A 283 -10.28 13.81 -9.32
CA PHE A 283 -9.79 12.59 -8.71
C PHE A 283 -10.80 11.93 -7.80
N THR A 284 -10.49 10.71 -7.39
CA THR A 284 -11.18 9.97 -6.33
C THR A 284 -10.19 9.02 -5.65
N ALA A 285 -10.61 8.42 -4.54
CA ALA A 285 -9.84 7.40 -3.83
C ALA A 285 -10.50 6.03 -3.95
N LEU A 286 -9.72 4.97 -3.68
CA LEU A 286 -10.18 3.58 -3.80
C LEU A 286 -11.38 3.25 -2.89
N SER A 287 -11.44 3.92 -1.73
CA SER A 287 -12.50 3.77 -0.72
C SER A 287 -13.50 4.94 -0.70
N CYS A 288 -13.51 5.75 -1.76
CA CYS A 288 -14.39 6.91 -1.90
C CYS A 288 -15.38 6.67 -3.06
N GLU A 289 -16.62 7.10 -2.86
CA GLU A 289 -17.68 7.03 -3.88
C GLU A 289 -17.93 8.38 -4.56
N ASP A 290 -17.24 9.42 -4.11
CA ASP A 290 -17.40 10.77 -4.61
C ASP A 290 -16.34 11.10 -5.67
N LEU A 291 -16.76 11.89 -6.66
CA LEU A 291 -15.88 12.59 -7.57
C LEU A 291 -15.48 13.92 -6.93
N LEU A 292 -14.18 14.14 -6.82
CA LEU A 292 -13.61 15.34 -6.21
C LEU A 292 -12.87 16.16 -7.25
N SER A 293 -12.76 17.47 -6.98
CA SER A 293 -11.91 18.37 -7.73
C SER A 293 -11.04 19.21 -6.82
N TYR A 294 -9.80 19.47 -7.21
CA TYR A 294 -8.89 20.39 -6.55
C TYR A 294 -8.59 21.56 -7.49
N ASP A 295 -8.82 22.76 -6.97
CA ASP A 295 -8.58 24.02 -7.65
C ASP A 295 -7.23 24.58 -7.22
N TYR A 296 -6.27 24.65 -8.14
CA TYR A 296 -4.92 25.13 -7.86
C TYR A 296 -4.88 26.60 -7.44
N ALA A 297 -5.84 27.42 -7.87
CA ALA A 297 -5.85 28.85 -7.56
C ALA A 297 -6.33 29.13 -6.14
N SER A 298 -7.34 28.39 -5.66
CA SER A 298 -7.86 28.53 -4.30
C SER A 298 -7.20 27.59 -3.29
N GLY A 299 -6.57 26.51 -3.75
CA GLY A 299 -6.03 25.45 -2.89
C GLY A 299 -7.11 24.60 -2.21
N GLN A 300 -8.35 24.64 -2.71
CA GLN A 300 -9.48 23.94 -2.10
C GLN A 300 -9.86 22.66 -2.86
N VAL A 301 -10.24 21.65 -2.09
CA VAL A 301 -10.88 20.43 -2.59
C VAL A 301 -12.39 20.59 -2.48
N LEU A 302 -13.11 20.25 -3.54
CA LEU A 302 -14.58 20.24 -3.59
C LEU A 302 -15.08 18.83 -3.91
N THR A 303 -15.98 18.31 -3.08
CA THR A 303 -16.84 17.17 -3.42
C THR A 303 -17.85 17.63 -4.46
N VAL A 304 -17.78 17.08 -5.68
CA VAL A 304 -18.58 17.57 -6.81
C VAL A 304 -19.89 16.80 -6.90
N CYS A 305 -19.80 15.48 -7.01
CA CYS A 305 -20.95 14.60 -7.10
C CYS A 305 -20.59 13.18 -6.73
N ASP A 306 -21.61 12.35 -6.56
CA ASP A 306 -21.49 10.91 -6.56
C ASP A 306 -20.99 10.42 -7.92
N MET A 307 -19.87 9.69 -7.96
CA MET A 307 -19.29 9.22 -9.22
C MET A 307 -20.04 8.03 -9.82
N ILE A 308 -20.91 7.36 -9.06
CA ILE A 308 -21.55 6.12 -9.48
C ILE A 308 -22.92 6.45 -10.10
N PRO A 309 -23.16 6.10 -11.37
CA PRO A 309 -24.47 6.27 -12.00
C PRO A 309 -25.60 5.64 -11.17
N GLU A 310 -26.74 6.33 -11.07
CA GLU A 310 -27.89 5.96 -10.21
C GLU A 310 -28.36 4.51 -10.43
N GLU A 311 -28.35 4.04 -11.68
CA GLU A 311 -28.73 2.67 -12.01
C GLU A 311 -27.75 1.62 -11.46
N ILE A 312 -26.45 1.89 -11.44
CA ILE A 312 -25.44 1.02 -10.84
C ILE A 312 -25.57 1.07 -9.32
N ARG A 313 -25.72 2.28 -8.75
CA ARG A 313 -25.92 2.51 -7.32
C ARG A 313 -27.14 1.77 -6.77
N SER A 314 -28.21 1.66 -7.55
CA SER A 314 -29.44 0.94 -7.17
C SER A 314 -29.21 -0.55 -6.85
N THR A 315 -28.10 -1.14 -7.31
CA THR A 315 -27.75 -2.54 -7.01
C THR A 315 -27.20 -2.74 -5.59
N GLN A 316 -26.83 -1.66 -4.90
CA GLN A 316 -26.16 -1.70 -3.59
C GLN A 316 -24.84 -2.50 -3.57
N SER A 317 -24.24 -2.71 -4.76
CA SER A 317 -22.96 -3.41 -4.88
C SER A 317 -21.78 -2.52 -4.47
N ASN A 318 -20.66 -3.14 -4.10
CA ASN A 318 -19.40 -2.42 -3.87
C ASN A 318 -18.83 -1.99 -5.22
N VAL A 319 -18.72 -0.66 -5.40
CA VAL A 319 -18.22 -0.06 -6.62
C VAL A 319 -17.06 0.87 -6.30
N ARG A 320 -16.01 0.80 -7.11
CA ARG A 320 -14.83 1.67 -7.00
C ARG A 320 -14.41 2.18 -8.37
N CYS A 321 -13.68 3.29 -8.40
CA CYS A 321 -13.10 3.78 -9.63
C CYS A 321 -11.84 2.97 -9.96
N MET A 322 -11.69 2.53 -11.21
CA MET A 322 -10.54 1.75 -11.72
C MET A 322 -9.91 2.38 -12.98
N GLY A 323 -9.96 3.71 -13.08
CA GLY A 323 -9.35 4.46 -14.17
C GLY A 323 -10.09 5.76 -14.44
N MET A 324 -9.35 6.82 -14.77
CA MET A 324 -9.93 8.13 -15.09
C MET A 324 -9.04 8.84 -16.11
N ALA A 325 -9.66 9.51 -17.07
CA ALA A 325 -9.01 10.38 -18.05
C ALA A 325 -9.99 11.46 -18.51
N SER A 326 -9.47 12.53 -19.09
CA SER A 326 -10.26 13.57 -19.75
C SER A 326 -9.98 13.57 -21.24
N ASP A 327 -10.99 13.87 -22.05
CA ASP A 327 -10.80 14.13 -23.47
C ASP A 327 -10.52 15.61 -23.76
N ASP A 328 -10.23 15.92 -25.02
CA ASP A 328 -9.93 17.28 -25.51
C ASP A 328 -11.10 18.28 -25.34
N SER A 329 -12.32 17.79 -25.08
CA SER A 329 -13.49 18.62 -24.78
C SER A 329 -13.68 18.87 -23.29
N GLY A 330 -12.78 18.36 -22.44
CA GLY A 330 -12.86 18.48 -20.99
C GLY A 330 -13.85 17.52 -20.32
N VAL A 331 -14.42 16.57 -21.06
CA VAL A 331 -15.32 15.55 -20.51
C VAL A 331 -14.48 14.47 -19.85
N LEU A 332 -14.90 14.04 -18.65
CA LEU A 332 -14.27 12.98 -17.90
C LEU A 332 -14.83 11.61 -18.31
N TRP A 333 -13.93 10.65 -18.42
CA TRP A 333 -14.21 9.24 -18.66
C TRP A 333 -13.54 8.42 -17.58
N TYR A 334 -14.31 7.56 -16.93
CA TYR A 334 -13.77 6.71 -15.87
C TYR A 334 -14.45 5.36 -15.82
N LEU A 335 -13.82 4.41 -15.14
CA LEU A 335 -14.32 3.06 -14.98
C LEU A 335 -14.89 2.89 -13.57
N CYS A 336 -16.17 2.55 -13.48
CA CYS A 336 -16.78 2.09 -12.24
C CYS A 336 -16.73 0.56 -12.22
N GLU A 337 -15.74 -0.01 -11.51
CA GLU A 337 -15.70 -1.45 -11.25
C GLU A 337 -16.78 -1.81 -10.23
N MET A 338 -17.73 -2.65 -10.64
CA MET A 338 -18.55 -3.41 -9.70
C MET A 338 -17.78 -4.68 -9.34
N MET A 339 -17.28 -4.73 -8.10
CA MET A 339 -16.35 -5.78 -7.65
C MET A 339 -16.93 -7.18 -7.88
N GLY A 340 -16.18 -8.02 -8.60
CA GLY A 340 -16.59 -9.39 -8.95
C GLY A 340 -17.55 -9.49 -10.14
N PHE A 341 -17.89 -8.39 -10.80
CA PHE A 341 -18.76 -8.38 -11.98
C PHE A 341 -18.03 -7.87 -13.23
N GLY A 342 -17.48 -6.66 -13.17
CA GLY A 342 -16.86 -5.99 -14.31
C GLY A 342 -16.91 -4.46 -14.19
N SER A 343 -16.22 -3.78 -15.11
CA SER A 343 -16.09 -2.33 -15.13
C SER A 343 -17.02 -1.66 -16.13
N PHE A 344 -17.82 -0.70 -15.66
CA PHE A 344 -18.67 0.14 -16.49
C PHE A 344 -17.92 1.38 -16.92
N LEU A 345 -17.96 1.71 -18.21
CA LEU A 345 -17.47 2.98 -18.72
C LEU A 345 -18.48 4.08 -18.37
N VAL A 346 -18.03 5.09 -17.65
CA VAL A 346 -18.85 6.21 -17.21
C VAL A 346 -18.32 7.49 -17.82
N ARG A 347 -19.26 8.34 -18.26
CA ARG A 347 -18.98 9.67 -18.79
C ARG A 347 -19.54 10.72 -17.84
N TYR A 348 -18.77 11.76 -17.56
CA TYR A 348 -19.22 12.93 -16.84
C TYR A 348 -18.74 14.20 -17.53
N ASP A 349 -19.62 15.17 -17.72
CA ASP A 349 -19.35 16.43 -18.41
C ASP A 349 -19.44 17.59 -17.41
N PRO A 350 -18.29 18.04 -16.84
CA PRO A 350 -18.28 19.05 -15.80
C PRO A 350 -18.84 20.40 -16.23
N ALA A 351 -18.78 20.73 -17.53
CA ALA A 351 -19.19 22.03 -18.05
C ALA A 351 -20.71 22.19 -18.16
N HIS A 352 -21.45 21.08 -18.19
CA HIS A 352 -22.89 21.06 -18.43
C HIS A 352 -23.70 20.53 -17.24
N ASP A 353 -23.07 20.36 -16.07
CA ASP A 353 -23.66 19.87 -14.80
C ASP A 353 -24.57 18.64 -14.96
N LYS A 354 -24.16 17.72 -15.84
CA LYS A 354 -24.90 16.48 -16.07
C LYS A 354 -24.49 15.44 -15.05
N LYS A 355 -25.45 14.65 -14.56
CA LYS A 355 -25.15 13.47 -13.74
C LYS A 355 -24.26 12.49 -14.51
N PRO A 356 -23.40 11.71 -13.83
CA PRO A 356 -22.66 10.62 -14.46
C PRO A 356 -23.54 9.67 -15.28
N GLU A 357 -23.12 9.41 -16.50
CA GLU A 357 -23.85 8.60 -17.47
C GLU A 357 -23.14 7.25 -17.67
N ASN A 358 -23.86 6.13 -17.49
CA ASN A 358 -23.33 4.80 -17.79
C ASN A 358 -23.37 4.53 -19.30
N MET A 359 -22.21 4.26 -19.89
CA MET A 359 -22.06 3.97 -21.31
C MET A 359 -22.16 2.47 -21.63
N GLY A 360 -22.11 1.61 -20.61
CA GLY A 360 -22.12 0.15 -20.73
C GLY A 360 -20.86 -0.51 -20.16
N LEU A 361 -20.86 -1.84 -20.13
CA LEU A 361 -19.69 -2.62 -19.72
C LEU A 361 -18.54 -2.46 -20.72
N MET A 362 -17.35 -2.20 -20.21
CA MET A 362 -16.11 -2.15 -21.00
C MET A 362 -15.64 -3.58 -21.29
N GLY A 363 -15.46 -3.90 -22.58
CA GLY A 363 -14.94 -5.19 -23.03
C GLY A 363 -15.67 -5.76 -24.24
N THR A 364 -15.45 -7.06 -24.48
CA THR A 364 -16.08 -7.88 -25.52
C THR A 364 -17.14 -8.82 -24.92
N PRO A 365 -17.94 -9.55 -25.71
CA PRO A 365 -18.86 -10.54 -25.17
C PRO A 365 -18.14 -11.59 -24.32
N GLU A 366 -16.98 -12.06 -24.77
CA GLU A 366 -16.24 -13.14 -24.12
C GLU A 366 -15.34 -12.65 -22.99
N ARG A 367 -14.97 -11.37 -22.97
CA ARG A 367 -13.99 -10.81 -22.03
C ARG A 367 -14.34 -9.39 -21.62
N VAL A 368 -14.83 -9.22 -20.39
CA VAL A 368 -15.03 -7.90 -19.79
C VAL A 368 -13.78 -7.44 -19.03
N VAL A 369 -13.57 -6.13 -18.95
CA VAL A 369 -12.56 -5.55 -18.07
C VAL A 369 -13.03 -5.73 -16.64
N HIS A 370 -12.30 -6.51 -15.84
CA HIS A 370 -12.64 -6.75 -14.44
C HIS A 370 -12.05 -5.67 -13.54
N ALA A 371 -10.73 -5.50 -13.60
CA ALA A 371 -10.00 -4.46 -12.93
C ALA A 371 -9.07 -3.77 -13.93
N SER A 372 -8.70 -2.52 -13.64
CA SER A 372 -7.77 -1.75 -14.47
C SER A 372 -6.87 -0.88 -13.61
N PHE A 373 -5.67 -0.58 -14.10
CA PHE A 373 -4.79 0.42 -13.49
C PHE A 373 -5.19 1.85 -13.88
N GLY A 374 -5.77 2.04 -15.06
CA GLY A 374 -6.02 3.37 -15.60
C GLY A 374 -6.86 3.41 -16.86
N CYS A 375 -7.30 4.63 -17.16
CA CYS A 375 -7.83 5.00 -18.46
C CYS A 375 -6.85 5.98 -19.09
N PHE A 376 -6.59 5.83 -20.39
CA PHE A 376 -5.72 6.72 -21.12
C PHE A 376 -6.44 7.14 -22.39
N ILE A 377 -6.43 8.42 -22.71
CA ILE A 377 -7.06 8.94 -23.92
C ILE A 377 -5.98 9.51 -24.80
N GLN A 378 -5.98 9.09 -26.06
CA GLN A 378 -5.17 9.69 -27.11
C GLN A 378 -6.08 9.94 -28.31
N LYS A 379 -6.24 11.21 -28.67
CA LYS A 379 -7.20 11.65 -29.70
C LYS A 379 -8.61 11.18 -29.32
N ASP A 380 -9.31 10.50 -30.23
CA ASP A 380 -10.69 10.01 -30.01
C ASP A 380 -10.75 8.57 -29.45
N ARG A 381 -9.64 7.98 -28.99
CA ARG A 381 -9.64 6.61 -28.46
C ARG A 381 -9.28 6.58 -26.99
N ILE A 382 -10.06 5.79 -26.24
CA ILE A 382 -9.73 5.39 -24.86
C ILE A 382 -9.01 4.05 -24.88
N TYR A 383 -8.03 3.91 -23.99
CA TYR A 383 -7.25 2.70 -23.75
C TYR A 383 -7.34 2.33 -22.28
N VAL A 384 -7.46 1.04 -22.02
CA VAL A 384 -7.64 0.47 -20.67
C VAL A 384 -6.84 -0.82 -20.60
N ASN A 385 -6.02 -1.00 -19.58
CA ASN A 385 -5.38 -2.29 -19.32
C ASN A 385 -6.25 -3.13 -18.37
N ASP A 386 -6.43 -4.40 -18.69
CA ASP A 386 -7.16 -5.36 -17.87
C ASP A 386 -6.18 -6.15 -17.01
N THR A 387 -6.41 -6.16 -15.70
CA THR A 387 -5.51 -6.71 -14.68
C THR A 387 -6.27 -7.65 -13.74
N ASN A 388 -5.54 -8.52 -13.04
CA ASN A 388 -6.03 -9.41 -11.98
C ASN A 388 -7.15 -10.38 -12.41
N ARG A 389 -7.06 -10.92 -13.65
CA ARG A 389 -8.01 -11.96 -14.09
C ARG A 389 -7.69 -13.37 -13.58
N MET A 390 -6.57 -13.57 -12.90
CA MET A 390 -6.07 -14.85 -12.40
C MET A 390 -5.72 -15.88 -13.49
N ASP A 391 -6.64 -16.20 -14.38
CA ASP A 391 -6.52 -17.30 -15.35
C ASP A 391 -6.29 -16.86 -16.80
N ALA A 392 -6.27 -15.56 -17.04
CA ALA A 392 -6.08 -14.97 -18.36
C ALA A 392 -4.89 -14.02 -18.36
N ASN A 393 -4.19 -13.96 -19.48
CA ASN A 393 -3.12 -12.99 -19.69
C ASN A 393 -3.64 -11.57 -19.53
N VAL A 394 -2.77 -10.65 -19.11
CA VAL A 394 -3.01 -9.20 -19.18
C VAL A 394 -3.45 -8.79 -20.59
N ALA A 395 -4.42 -7.89 -20.70
CA ALA A 395 -4.87 -7.37 -21.99
C ALA A 395 -4.96 -5.84 -22.01
N VAL A 396 -4.89 -5.27 -23.21
CA VAL A 396 -5.17 -3.86 -23.48
C VAL A 396 -6.43 -3.79 -24.34
N PHE A 397 -7.40 -3.03 -23.87
CA PHE A 397 -8.62 -2.71 -24.58
C PHE A 397 -8.54 -1.30 -25.16
N SER A 398 -9.12 -1.08 -26.33
CA SER A 398 -9.34 0.27 -26.87
C SER A 398 -10.72 0.43 -27.50
N ALA A 399 -11.25 1.66 -27.50
CA ALA A 399 -12.52 2.00 -28.14
C ALA A 399 -12.59 3.47 -28.59
N SER A 400 -13.37 3.79 -29.63
CA SER A 400 -13.65 5.18 -30.05
C SER A 400 -14.67 5.83 -29.12
N LEU A 401 -14.30 6.98 -28.57
CA LEU A 401 -15.16 7.80 -27.74
C LEU A 401 -16.28 8.46 -28.55
N SER A 402 -16.00 8.98 -29.75
CA SER A 402 -17.04 9.61 -30.57
C SER A 402 -18.13 8.63 -31.00
N ASP A 403 -17.77 7.38 -31.33
CA ASP A 403 -18.75 6.37 -31.69
C ASP A 403 -19.56 5.90 -30.48
N ILE A 404 -18.94 5.77 -29.31
CA ILE A 404 -19.65 5.51 -28.05
C ILE A 404 -20.64 6.63 -27.76
N ARG A 405 -20.22 7.91 -27.84
CA ARG A 405 -21.09 9.07 -27.62
C ARG A 405 -22.30 9.07 -28.56
N LYS A 406 -22.09 8.87 -29.87
CA LYS A 406 -23.17 8.85 -30.88
C LYS A 406 -24.19 7.74 -30.64
N ASN A 407 -23.76 6.65 -30.02
CA ASN A 407 -24.57 5.45 -29.80
C ASN A 407 -24.91 5.22 -28.32
N ALA A 408 -24.79 6.25 -27.48
CA ALA A 408 -25.15 6.16 -26.06
C ALA A 408 -26.58 5.61 -25.89
N GLY A 409 -26.74 4.62 -25.01
CA GLY A 409 -28.01 3.92 -24.77
C GLY A 409 -28.42 2.87 -25.83
N LYS A 410 -27.73 2.80 -26.98
CA LYS A 410 -27.96 1.78 -28.02
C LYS A 410 -26.97 0.64 -27.82
N SER A 411 -27.31 -0.29 -26.93
CA SER A 411 -26.52 -1.52 -26.75
C SER A 411 -26.73 -2.49 -27.91
N ILE A 412 -25.64 -3.11 -28.37
CA ILE A 412 -25.65 -4.09 -29.48
C ILE A 412 -25.06 -5.46 -29.07
N GLY A 413 -24.88 -5.73 -27.78
CA GLY A 413 -24.32 -7.01 -27.32
C GLY A 413 -24.40 -7.20 -25.80
N TYR A 414 -24.31 -8.46 -25.37
CA TYR A 414 -24.34 -8.86 -23.97
C TYR A 414 -23.05 -9.58 -23.58
N ALA A 415 -22.51 -9.26 -22.41
CA ALA A 415 -21.39 -9.98 -21.82
C ALA A 415 -21.81 -11.45 -21.51
N ILE A 416 -21.00 -12.39 -21.96
CA ILE A 416 -21.04 -13.83 -21.69
C ILE A 416 -19.72 -14.32 -21.08
N ASP A 417 -18.93 -13.41 -20.54
CA ASP A 417 -17.73 -13.70 -19.75
C ASP A 417 -18.11 -14.48 -18.48
N PRO A 418 -17.61 -15.71 -18.27
CA PRO A 418 -17.92 -16.51 -17.09
C PRO A 418 -17.67 -15.79 -15.76
N LEU A 419 -16.63 -14.95 -15.68
CA LEU A 419 -16.26 -14.26 -14.44
C LEU A 419 -17.36 -13.34 -13.92
N SER A 420 -18.09 -12.66 -14.80
CA SER A 420 -19.23 -11.79 -14.44
C SER A 420 -20.41 -12.55 -13.82
N TYR A 421 -20.46 -13.88 -13.98
CA TYR A 421 -21.53 -14.71 -13.43
C TYR A 421 -21.09 -15.44 -12.15
N LEU A 422 -19.79 -15.66 -11.94
CA LEU A 422 -19.28 -16.43 -10.79
C LEU A 422 -19.73 -15.87 -9.44
N HIS A 423 -19.77 -14.54 -9.32
CA HIS A 423 -20.08 -13.88 -8.05
C HIS A 423 -21.58 -13.58 -7.86
N MET A 424 -22.44 -13.90 -8.82
CA MET A 424 -23.86 -13.57 -8.80
C MET A 424 -24.69 -14.73 -8.23
N LYS A 425 -25.63 -14.45 -7.30
CA LYS A 425 -26.50 -15.45 -6.62
C LYS A 425 -27.32 -16.38 -7.54
N ASN A 426 -27.45 -16.07 -8.83
CA ASN A 426 -28.08 -16.92 -9.83
C ASN A 426 -27.25 -17.05 -11.12
N GLY A 427 -25.95 -16.81 -10.99
CA GLY A 427 -24.95 -16.78 -12.06
C GLY A 427 -25.01 -17.99 -12.96
N ALA A 428 -24.91 -19.18 -12.38
CA ALA A 428 -24.87 -20.44 -13.13
C ALA A 428 -26.12 -20.65 -13.99
N LYS A 429 -27.31 -20.43 -13.41
CA LYS A 429 -28.58 -20.54 -14.14
C LYS A 429 -28.65 -19.55 -15.29
N ARG A 430 -28.28 -18.29 -15.03
CA ARG A 430 -28.31 -17.23 -16.05
C ARG A 430 -27.32 -17.47 -17.19
N TYR A 431 -26.10 -17.86 -16.84
CA TYR A 431 -25.06 -18.20 -17.80
C TYR A 431 -25.51 -19.34 -18.71
N ALA A 432 -26.11 -20.39 -18.14
CA ALA A 432 -26.66 -21.52 -18.89
C ALA A 432 -27.80 -21.10 -19.83
N ILE A 433 -28.73 -20.26 -19.37
CA ILE A 433 -29.81 -19.72 -20.21
C ILE A 433 -29.24 -18.93 -21.40
N ARG A 434 -28.20 -18.12 -21.17
CA ARG A 434 -27.65 -17.22 -22.21
C ARG A 434 -26.72 -17.92 -23.20
N THR A 435 -25.95 -18.91 -22.75
CA THR A 435 -24.88 -19.54 -23.55
C THR A 435 -25.13 -21.00 -23.91
N GLY A 436 -26.08 -21.65 -23.24
CA GLY A 436 -26.27 -23.11 -23.32
C GLY A 436 -25.15 -23.93 -22.65
N LYS A 437 -24.20 -23.30 -21.95
CA LYS A 437 -23.03 -23.94 -21.33
C LYS A 437 -23.12 -23.94 -19.80
N SER A 438 -22.41 -24.87 -19.17
CA SER A 438 -22.22 -24.87 -17.71
C SER A 438 -21.21 -23.81 -17.29
N LEU A 439 -21.56 -22.96 -16.33
CA LEU A 439 -20.66 -21.95 -15.77
C LEU A 439 -19.41 -22.58 -15.15
N GLY A 440 -19.58 -23.68 -14.41
CA GLY A 440 -18.46 -24.39 -13.77
C GLY A 440 -17.41 -24.89 -14.77
N ASN A 441 -17.86 -25.34 -15.95
CA ASN A 441 -16.95 -25.77 -17.01
C ASN A 441 -16.27 -24.58 -17.68
N SER A 442 -17.03 -23.53 -18.01
CA SER A 442 -16.49 -22.32 -18.65
C SER A 442 -15.53 -21.54 -17.75
N ALA A 443 -15.64 -21.66 -16.43
CA ALA A 443 -14.79 -20.98 -15.45
C ALA A 443 -13.80 -21.94 -14.74
N SER A 444 -13.57 -23.14 -15.28
CA SER A 444 -12.83 -24.19 -14.58
C SER A 444 -11.40 -23.80 -14.20
N SER A 445 -10.71 -23.03 -15.04
CA SER A 445 -9.37 -22.49 -14.83
C SER A 445 -9.31 -21.59 -13.58
N VAL A 446 -10.21 -20.61 -13.52
CA VAL A 446 -10.39 -19.71 -12.38
C VAL A 446 -10.73 -20.49 -11.10
N LEU A 447 -11.69 -21.43 -11.19
CA LEU A 447 -12.13 -22.22 -10.05
C LEU A 447 -11.02 -23.13 -9.49
N ASN A 448 -10.15 -23.64 -10.36
CA ASN A 448 -8.96 -24.39 -9.96
C ASN A 448 -7.97 -23.49 -9.22
N LEU A 449 -7.73 -22.26 -9.68
CA LEU A 449 -6.87 -21.29 -9.00
C LEU A 449 -7.43 -20.90 -7.62
N TYR A 450 -8.73 -20.62 -7.52
CA TYR A 450 -9.39 -20.38 -6.23
C TYR A 450 -9.24 -21.58 -5.29
N SER A 451 -9.41 -22.79 -5.80
CA SER A 451 -9.26 -24.02 -5.01
C SER A 451 -7.81 -24.22 -4.54
N ALA A 452 -6.83 -23.94 -5.38
CA ALA A 452 -5.41 -24.01 -5.02
C ALA A 452 -5.06 -22.97 -3.95
N SER A 453 -5.49 -21.72 -4.14
CA SER A 453 -5.31 -20.65 -3.16
C SER A 453 -5.99 -20.96 -1.82
N LYS A 454 -7.18 -21.55 -1.84
CA LYS A 454 -7.89 -21.99 -0.62
C LYS A 454 -7.09 -23.07 0.13
N LYS A 455 -6.63 -24.12 -0.58
CA LYS A 455 -5.80 -25.18 0.02
C LYS A 455 -4.51 -24.65 0.65
N GLN A 456 -3.85 -23.69 0.01
CA GLN A 456 -2.64 -23.08 0.57
C GLN A 456 -2.91 -22.34 1.88
N ARG A 457 -4.02 -21.59 1.94
CA ARG A 457 -4.46 -20.90 3.16
C ARG A 457 -4.83 -21.83 4.30
N GLU A 458 -5.19 -23.08 3.98
CA GLU A 458 -5.52 -24.13 4.95
C GLU A 458 -4.27 -24.90 5.45
N THR A 459 -3.07 -24.59 4.94
CA THR A 459 -1.83 -25.24 5.42
C THR A 459 -1.44 -24.76 6.81
N GLN A 460 -0.84 -25.67 7.60
CA GLN A 460 -0.30 -25.32 8.92
C GLN A 460 0.77 -24.22 8.82
N ALA A 461 1.63 -24.26 7.80
CA ALA A 461 2.65 -23.23 7.59
C ALA A 461 2.02 -21.85 7.38
N PHE A 462 0.97 -21.74 6.54
CA PHE A 462 0.25 -20.49 6.36
C PHE A 462 -0.44 -20.05 7.66
N ALA A 463 -1.09 -20.96 8.38
CA ALA A 463 -1.77 -20.66 9.64
C ALA A 463 -0.81 -20.10 10.71
N LEU A 464 0.43 -20.60 10.78
CA LEU A 464 1.48 -20.10 11.68
C LEU A 464 2.00 -18.70 11.30
N THR A 465 1.69 -18.23 10.09
CA THR A 465 2.00 -16.85 9.68
C THR A 465 0.89 -15.85 10.00
N LEU A 466 -0.18 -16.28 10.68
CA LEU A 466 -1.31 -15.42 11.03
C LEU A 466 -1.22 -15.03 12.52
N PRO A 467 -1.73 -13.85 12.91
CA PRO A 467 -1.81 -13.47 14.32
C PRO A 467 -2.57 -14.52 15.15
N PRO A 468 -2.21 -14.79 16.42
CA PRO A 468 -2.94 -15.74 17.27
C PRO A 468 -4.43 -15.40 17.45
N SER A 469 -4.77 -14.11 17.41
CA SER A 469 -6.14 -13.60 17.48
C SER A 469 -6.91 -13.72 16.15
N TYR A 470 -6.27 -14.19 15.07
CA TYR A 470 -6.92 -14.33 13.78
C TYR A 470 -7.87 -15.53 13.75
N ASP A 471 -9.17 -15.26 13.79
CA ASP A 471 -10.21 -16.27 13.57
C ASP A 471 -10.57 -16.40 12.08
N HIS A 472 -10.02 -17.42 11.43
CA HIS A 472 -10.37 -17.82 10.07
C HIS A 472 -11.89 -18.09 9.86
N ARG A 473 -12.64 -18.42 10.92
CA ARG A 473 -14.08 -18.74 10.85
C ARG A 473 -14.98 -17.51 10.93
N ALA A 474 -14.53 -16.45 11.59
CA ALA A 474 -15.27 -15.18 11.67
C ALA A 474 -15.40 -14.47 10.30
N ARG A 475 -14.66 -14.91 9.27
CA ARG A 475 -14.62 -14.30 7.93
C ARG A 475 -14.43 -12.78 7.98
N THR A 476 -13.79 -12.25 9.03
CA THR A 476 -13.26 -10.89 9.01
C THR A 476 -12.33 -10.84 7.80
N ARG A 477 -12.72 -10.05 6.81
CA ARG A 477 -12.14 -10.11 5.47
C ARG A 477 -10.69 -9.71 5.57
N PHE A 478 -9.84 -10.72 5.56
CA PHE A 478 -8.39 -10.63 5.53
C PHE A 478 -8.00 -10.10 4.16
N ASN A 479 -7.64 -8.82 4.08
CA ASN A 479 -7.13 -8.22 2.84
C ASN A 479 -5.60 -8.32 2.86
N GLY A 480 -4.95 -8.38 1.69
CA GLY A 480 -3.52 -8.66 1.56
C GLY A 480 -2.60 -7.78 2.41
N ASP A 481 -3.02 -6.54 2.71
CA ASP A 481 -2.32 -5.60 3.59
C ASP A 481 -2.44 -5.99 5.09
N SER A 482 -3.52 -6.68 5.49
CA SER A 482 -3.73 -7.20 6.85
C SER A 482 -2.92 -8.49 7.13
N ALA A 483 -2.33 -9.10 6.10
CA ALA A 483 -1.46 -10.26 6.23
C ALA A 483 -0.04 -9.89 6.66
N VAL A 484 0.27 -8.61 6.78
CA VAL A 484 1.61 -8.18 7.15
C VAL A 484 1.85 -8.51 8.62
N ASN A 485 2.77 -9.45 8.88
CA ASN A 485 3.25 -9.80 10.23
C ASN A 485 3.94 -8.61 10.88
N ALA A 486 3.17 -7.67 11.40
CA ALA A 486 3.72 -6.53 12.10
C ALA A 486 3.57 -6.63 13.61
N THR A 487 2.69 -7.45 14.19
CA THR A 487 2.60 -7.55 15.66
C THR A 487 1.89 -8.82 16.10
N LEU A 488 2.52 -9.57 17.01
CA LEU A 488 1.94 -10.77 17.65
C LEU A 488 1.74 -10.56 19.16
N ILE A 489 1.56 -9.31 19.61
CA ILE A 489 1.15 -9.06 20.99
C ILE A 489 -0.27 -9.61 21.15
N ALA A 490 -0.48 -10.54 22.07
CA ALA A 490 -1.82 -11.04 22.40
C ALA A 490 -2.60 -9.93 23.12
N TYR A 491 -3.79 -9.61 22.62
CA TYR A 491 -4.66 -8.59 23.18
C TYR A 491 -6.13 -8.95 22.98
N SER A 492 -6.98 -8.54 23.92
CA SER A 492 -8.43 -8.64 23.82
C SER A 492 -9.05 -7.46 23.06
N SER A 493 -8.41 -6.29 23.10
CA SER A 493 -8.76 -5.12 22.27
C SER A 493 -7.55 -4.20 22.09
N CYS A 494 -7.61 -3.34 21.08
CA CYS A 494 -6.59 -2.32 20.85
C CYS A 494 -7.21 -1.07 20.20
N TRP A 495 -6.50 0.06 20.30
CA TRP A 495 -6.83 1.30 19.59
C TRP A 495 -5.55 2.08 19.25
N ALA A 496 -5.66 3.01 18.31
CA ALA A 496 -4.57 3.91 17.91
C ALA A 496 -5.05 5.38 17.95
N ALA A 497 -4.30 6.25 18.62
CA ALA A 497 -4.49 7.69 18.58
C ALA A 497 -3.54 8.30 17.55
N LYS A 498 -4.11 8.93 16.52
CA LYS A 498 -3.39 9.58 15.41
C LYS A 498 -3.18 11.06 15.71
N LEU A 499 -2.24 11.34 16.59
CA LEU A 499 -2.02 12.70 17.10
C LEU A 499 -1.82 13.71 15.96
N TRP A 500 -1.14 13.32 14.89
CA TRP A 500 -0.86 14.18 13.74
C TRP A 500 -2.12 14.71 13.03
N GLN A 501 -3.27 14.02 13.14
CA GLN A 501 -4.55 14.49 12.59
C GLN A 501 -5.16 15.60 13.45
N ASP A 502 -5.00 15.51 14.76
CA ASP A 502 -5.61 16.42 15.73
C ASP A 502 -4.75 17.66 16.01
N VAL A 503 -3.42 17.49 16.09
CA VAL A 503 -2.49 18.54 16.54
C VAL A 503 -1.47 18.95 15.47
N GLY A 504 -1.48 18.30 14.32
CA GLY A 504 -0.50 18.50 13.25
C GLY A 504 0.77 17.69 13.45
N ILE A 505 1.50 17.50 12.35
CA ILE A 505 2.67 16.61 12.26
C ILE A 505 3.79 16.97 13.26
N GLU A 506 4.16 18.25 13.34
CA GLU A 506 5.29 18.68 14.18
C GLU A 506 5.03 18.47 15.68
N ALA A 507 3.78 18.63 16.11
CA ALA A 507 3.36 18.44 17.50
C ALA A 507 3.04 16.98 17.87
N ALA A 508 3.01 16.07 16.89
CA ALA A 508 2.54 14.70 17.08
C ALA A 508 3.64 13.68 17.40
N GLN A 509 4.92 14.05 17.23
CA GLN A 509 6.04 13.15 17.49
C GLN A 509 6.05 12.75 18.96
N VAL A 510 5.86 11.46 19.26
CA VAL A 510 5.76 10.98 20.65
C VAL A 510 7.15 10.69 21.19
N HIS A 511 7.46 11.26 22.35
CA HIS A 511 8.72 11.04 23.07
C HIS A 511 8.57 10.10 24.26
N LYS A 512 7.42 10.13 24.93
CA LYS A 512 7.17 9.33 26.12
C LYS A 512 5.70 8.97 26.24
N VAL A 513 5.41 7.73 26.61
CA VAL A 513 4.07 7.31 27.04
C VAL A 513 4.05 6.92 28.51
N GLY A 514 2.87 6.98 29.11
CA GLY A 514 2.64 6.61 30.50
C GLY A 514 1.16 6.49 30.82
N PHE A 515 0.83 6.38 32.10
CA PHE A 515 -0.55 6.29 32.57
C PHE A 515 -0.80 7.27 33.71
N ASN A 516 -1.97 7.89 33.71
CA ASN A 516 -2.42 8.69 34.84
C ASN A 516 -3.04 7.79 35.93
N LYS A 517 -3.46 8.39 37.04
CA LYS A 517 -4.14 7.71 38.17
C LYS A 517 -5.47 7.03 37.82
N ASN A 518 -6.07 7.37 36.68
CA ASN A 518 -7.31 6.77 36.17
C ASN A 518 -7.04 5.66 35.13
N ASN A 519 -5.78 5.28 34.93
CA ASN A 519 -5.33 4.39 33.86
C ASN A 519 -5.64 4.90 32.43
N ASP A 520 -5.80 6.22 32.26
CA ASP A 520 -5.78 6.80 30.92
C ASP A 520 -4.34 6.91 30.43
N VAL A 521 -4.14 6.69 29.14
CA VAL A 521 -2.82 6.79 28.51
C VAL A 521 -2.43 8.26 28.45
N MET A 522 -1.19 8.56 28.80
CA MET A 522 -0.57 9.87 28.65
C MET A 522 0.52 9.79 27.59
N ALA A 523 0.64 10.83 26.77
CA ALA A 523 1.69 10.94 25.76
C ALA A 523 2.32 12.34 25.80
N ILE A 524 3.65 12.39 25.84
CA ILE A 524 4.42 13.63 25.73
C ILE A 524 4.94 13.75 24.29
N CYS A 525 4.59 14.84 23.62
CA CYS A 525 4.79 15.02 22.20
C CYS A 525 5.32 16.41 21.85
N GLY A 526 5.91 16.55 20.67
CA GLY A 526 6.45 17.81 20.14
C GLY A 526 7.98 17.80 20.03
N SER A 527 8.55 18.78 19.33
CA SER A 527 9.99 18.87 19.04
C SER A 527 10.74 19.89 19.90
N GLU A 528 10.11 21.02 20.21
CA GLU A 528 10.68 22.11 21.01
C GLU A 528 9.76 22.44 22.20
N ASP A 529 8.48 22.66 21.92
CA ASP A 529 7.44 22.87 22.94
C ASP A 529 6.71 21.56 23.23
N TYR A 530 7.03 20.92 24.35
CA TYR A 530 6.45 19.65 24.71
C TYR A 530 5.02 19.81 25.25
N MET A 531 4.10 19.06 24.66
CA MET A 531 2.71 18.95 25.11
C MET A 531 2.46 17.56 25.68
N ARG A 532 1.66 17.50 26.74
CA ARG A 532 1.15 16.27 27.33
C ARG A 532 -0.31 16.11 26.95
N TYR A 533 -0.60 15.03 26.23
CA TYR A 533 -1.95 14.62 25.87
C TYR A 533 -2.40 13.47 26.74
N THR A 534 -3.61 13.57 27.29
CA THR A 534 -4.30 12.40 27.89
C THR A 534 -5.24 11.82 26.85
N LEU A 535 -5.14 10.51 26.67
CA LEU A 535 -5.79 9.75 25.61
C LEU A 535 -6.73 8.70 26.18
N ARG A 536 -7.91 8.58 25.57
CA ARG A 536 -8.87 7.52 25.86
C ARG A 536 -9.55 7.06 24.58
N ASN A 537 -9.53 5.76 24.31
CA ASN A 537 -10.15 5.15 23.13
C ASN A 537 -9.74 5.85 21.82
N GLY A 538 -8.43 6.07 21.63
CA GLY A 538 -7.89 6.68 20.41
C GLY A 538 -8.06 8.20 20.30
N LYS A 539 -8.64 8.89 21.29
CA LYS A 539 -8.92 10.34 21.24
C LYS A 539 -8.19 11.12 22.31
N ILE A 540 -7.79 12.34 21.98
CA ILE A 540 -7.31 13.34 22.94
C ILE A 540 -8.50 13.83 23.77
N ILE A 541 -8.42 13.67 25.09
CA ILE A 541 -9.43 14.16 26.04
C ILE A 541 -8.93 15.34 26.88
N GLN A 542 -7.61 15.53 26.96
CA GLN A 542 -6.99 16.66 27.65
C GLN A 542 -5.63 16.95 27.01
N ALA A 543 -5.26 18.24 26.95
CA ALA A 543 -3.97 18.72 26.51
C ALA A 543 -3.44 19.77 27.50
N GLU A 544 -2.18 19.67 27.88
CA GLU A 544 -1.49 20.64 28.73
C GLU A 544 -0.01 20.74 28.36
N THR A 545 0.63 21.86 28.68
CA THR A 545 2.08 22.00 28.49
C THR A 545 2.83 21.05 29.44
N ALA A 546 3.83 20.35 28.92
CA ALA A 546 4.69 19.46 29.70
C ALA A 546 5.93 20.21 30.22
N GLU A 547 5.73 21.27 31.01
CA GLU A 547 6.83 22.10 31.53
C GLU A 547 7.81 21.32 32.43
N ASP A 548 7.33 20.23 33.02
CA ASP A 548 8.08 19.30 33.87
C ASP A 548 8.86 18.25 33.07
N TYR A 549 8.68 18.17 31.75
CA TYR A 549 9.37 17.20 30.92
C TYR A 549 10.70 17.74 30.42
N LEU A 550 11.77 17.01 30.75
CA LEU A 550 13.07 17.17 30.13
C LEU A 550 13.39 15.87 29.38
N PRO A 551 13.73 15.95 28.08
CA PRO A 551 14.21 14.79 27.34
C PRO A 551 15.38 14.11 28.08
N PRO A 552 15.38 12.78 28.19
CA PRO A 552 16.49 12.08 28.83
C PRO A 552 17.78 12.33 28.05
N ASP A 553 18.85 12.65 28.77
CA ASP A 553 20.20 12.77 28.20
C ASP A 553 20.80 11.35 28.03
N PRO A 554 21.05 10.88 26.79
CA PRO A 554 21.61 9.57 26.55
C PRO A 554 22.98 9.36 27.19
N GLU A 555 23.77 10.43 27.38
CA GLU A 555 25.11 10.33 27.99
C GLU A 555 25.05 9.93 29.46
N ILE A 556 23.99 10.30 30.17
CA ILE A 556 23.81 9.93 31.58
C ILE A 556 23.68 8.41 31.72
N LEU A 557 22.82 7.79 30.90
CA LEU A 557 22.60 6.35 30.95
C LEU A 557 23.82 5.58 30.42
N ALA A 558 24.42 6.04 29.33
CA ALA A 558 25.66 5.49 28.81
C ALA A 558 26.78 5.54 29.87
N GLY A 559 26.91 6.67 30.58
CA GLY A 559 27.86 6.87 31.67
C GLY A 559 27.60 5.93 32.86
N GLN A 560 26.34 5.73 33.24
CA GLN A 560 25.94 4.84 34.35
C GLN A 560 26.46 3.40 34.16
N TYR A 561 26.47 2.90 32.93
CA TYR A 561 26.89 1.54 32.61
C TYR A 561 28.25 1.46 31.88
N SER A 562 29.00 2.56 31.81
CA SER A 562 30.27 2.65 31.08
C SER A 562 31.39 1.73 31.58
N HIS A 563 31.26 1.24 32.83
CA HIS A 563 32.20 0.31 33.45
C HIS A 563 31.97 -1.15 33.01
N LEU A 564 30.84 -1.43 32.34
CA LEU A 564 30.46 -2.77 31.89
C LEU A 564 30.87 -3.00 30.43
N GLU A 565 31.24 -4.24 30.10
CA GLU A 565 31.37 -4.68 28.72
C GLU A 565 30.01 -5.19 28.22
N LEU A 566 29.25 -4.31 27.57
CA LEU A 566 27.96 -4.63 26.95
C LEU A 566 28.15 -5.40 25.63
N PRO A 567 27.22 -6.27 25.22
CA PRO A 567 27.33 -7.00 23.96
C PRO A 567 27.21 -6.08 22.73
N TRP A 568 27.76 -6.52 21.61
CA TRP A 568 27.74 -5.79 20.34
C TRP A 568 27.53 -6.68 19.13
N GLN A 569 27.02 -6.08 18.06
CA GLN A 569 27.07 -6.65 16.72
C GLN A 569 28.48 -6.50 16.11
N PRO A 570 28.96 -7.42 15.25
CA PRO A 570 30.28 -7.32 14.62
C PRO A 570 30.56 -5.94 14.01
N GLU A 571 31.76 -5.41 14.24
CA GLU A 571 32.22 -4.06 13.82
C GLU A 571 31.45 -2.86 14.45
N ARG A 572 30.48 -3.10 15.34
CA ARG A 572 29.66 -2.06 16.00
C ARG A 572 29.97 -1.84 17.48
N ARG A 573 31.09 -2.37 17.99
CA ARG A 573 31.50 -2.22 19.41
C ARG A 573 31.53 -0.77 19.91
N HIS A 574 31.79 0.19 19.04
CA HIS A 574 31.77 1.63 19.37
C HIS A 574 30.38 2.18 19.69
N LEU A 575 29.32 1.41 19.41
CA LEU A 575 27.91 1.71 19.73
C LEU A 575 27.39 0.82 20.88
N ALA A 576 28.25 0.06 21.55
CA ALA A 576 27.86 -0.85 22.63
C ALA A 576 27.73 -0.12 23.98
N TYR A 577 26.91 0.93 24.01
CA TYR A 577 26.59 1.68 25.23
C TYR A 577 25.08 1.67 25.48
N ALA A 578 24.70 1.78 26.76
CA ALA A 578 23.31 1.68 27.19
C ALA A 578 22.47 2.86 26.69
N THR A 579 21.30 2.56 26.10
CA THR A 579 20.30 3.53 25.65
C THR A 579 18.95 3.34 26.32
N ALA A 580 18.70 2.15 26.87
CA ALA A 580 17.55 1.87 27.72
C ALA A 580 17.97 0.92 28.84
N ALA A 581 17.36 1.05 30.02
CA ALA A 581 17.52 0.10 31.10
C ALA A 581 16.28 0.04 31.98
N CYS A 582 15.93 -1.15 32.46
CA CYS A 582 14.87 -1.31 33.45
C CYS A 582 15.21 -2.41 34.47
N THR A 583 14.75 -2.23 35.70
CA THR A 583 14.81 -3.30 36.71
C THR A 583 13.92 -4.46 36.31
N PHE A 584 14.45 -5.67 36.44
CA PHE A 584 13.81 -6.94 36.13
C PHE A 584 13.76 -7.83 37.39
N ASP A 585 13.09 -8.98 37.27
CA ASP A 585 12.89 -9.93 38.36
C ASP A 585 14.19 -10.32 39.08
N GLY A 586 14.10 -10.50 40.41
CA GLY A 586 15.24 -10.83 41.26
C GLY A 586 16.26 -9.71 41.44
N GLY A 587 15.94 -8.46 41.09
CA GLY A 587 16.85 -7.32 41.19
C GLY A 587 17.87 -7.22 40.07
N ARG A 588 17.72 -8.04 39.02
CA ARG A 588 18.50 -7.94 37.77
C ARG A 588 18.08 -6.68 37.00
N THR A 589 18.88 -6.30 36.00
CA THR A 589 18.57 -5.17 35.12
C THR A 589 18.65 -5.62 33.67
N LEU A 590 17.62 -5.35 32.88
CA LEU A 590 17.74 -5.43 31.43
C LEU A 590 18.34 -4.13 30.91
N ILE A 591 19.28 -4.26 29.96
CA ILE A 591 19.99 -3.15 29.34
C ILE A 591 19.89 -3.32 27.83
N GLY A 592 19.42 -2.28 27.15
CA GLY A 592 19.44 -2.19 25.70
C GLY A 592 20.53 -1.23 25.22
N THR A 593 21.15 -1.54 24.09
CA THR A 593 22.26 -0.75 23.52
C THR A 593 21.89 0.06 22.29
N GLN A 594 22.75 1.01 21.93
CA GLN A 594 22.62 1.82 20.71
C GLN A 594 22.69 1.01 19.40
N ASP A 595 23.37 -0.13 19.40
CA ASP A 595 23.40 -1.05 18.26
C ASP A 595 22.31 -2.13 18.29
N GLY A 596 21.34 -2.04 19.20
CA GLY A 596 20.16 -2.90 19.19
C GLY A 596 20.35 -4.27 19.85
N MET A 597 21.36 -4.41 20.72
CA MET A 597 21.60 -5.60 21.53
C MET A 597 20.89 -5.50 22.88
N LEU A 598 20.24 -6.59 23.29
CA LEU A 598 19.67 -6.72 24.63
C LEU A 598 20.61 -7.54 25.51
N ALA A 599 20.77 -7.11 26.76
CA ALA A 599 21.55 -7.79 27.77
C ALA A 599 20.80 -7.82 29.11
N ILE A 600 21.20 -8.76 29.97
CA ILE A 600 20.76 -8.83 31.37
C ILE A 600 21.99 -8.72 32.27
N LEU A 601 21.92 -7.77 33.21
CA LEU A 601 22.88 -7.57 34.28
C LEU A 601 22.38 -8.31 35.52
N SER A 602 23.26 -9.10 36.13
CA SER A 602 22.99 -9.77 37.40
C SER A 602 22.67 -8.79 38.54
N SER A 603 22.02 -9.29 39.58
CA SER A 603 21.59 -8.47 40.72
C SER A 603 22.75 -7.89 41.55
N ASP A 604 23.96 -8.44 41.41
CA ASP A 604 25.19 -7.91 42.01
C ASP A 604 25.81 -6.76 41.18
N GLY A 605 25.34 -6.52 39.95
CA GLY A 605 25.84 -5.48 39.07
C GLY A 605 27.13 -5.82 38.34
N GLU A 606 27.62 -7.06 38.40
CA GLU A 606 28.96 -7.43 37.90
C GLU A 606 28.95 -8.27 36.61
N HIS A 607 27.89 -9.05 36.37
CA HIS A 607 27.85 -10.02 35.29
C HIS A 607 26.81 -9.65 34.23
N VAL A 608 27.29 -9.42 33.01
CA VAL A 608 26.48 -9.15 31.83
C VAL A 608 26.30 -10.45 31.03
N PHE A 609 25.06 -10.80 30.73
CA PHE A 609 24.70 -11.88 29.82
C PHE A 609 23.98 -11.31 28.59
N SER A 610 24.43 -11.70 27.39
CA SER A 610 23.83 -11.25 26.13
C SER A 610 22.59 -12.07 25.79
N LEU A 611 21.48 -11.38 25.50
CA LEU A 611 20.23 -12.00 25.06
C LEU A 611 20.08 -11.99 23.52
N GLY A 612 20.89 -11.20 22.82
CA GLY A 612 20.92 -11.12 21.36
C GLY A 612 20.41 -9.79 20.80
N ALA A 613 20.39 -9.68 19.48
CA ALA A 613 19.88 -8.51 18.77
C ALA A 613 18.35 -8.54 18.69
N VAL A 614 17.72 -7.38 18.90
CA VAL A 614 16.25 -7.22 18.76
C VAL A 614 15.84 -6.47 17.50
N THR A 615 16.79 -5.75 16.92
CA THR A 615 16.67 -5.07 15.63
C THR A 615 17.96 -5.25 14.84
N PRO A 616 17.91 -5.32 13.49
CA PRO A 616 19.10 -5.32 12.64
C PRO A 616 19.96 -4.07 12.82
N GLY A 617 19.32 -2.92 13.10
CA GLY A 617 19.99 -1.66 13.34
C GLY A 617 19.15 -0.68 14.17
N GLY A 618 19.85 0.22 14.85
CA GLY A 618 19.25 1.26 15.68
C GLY A 618 19.23 0.91 17.17
N PRO A 619 19.04 1.91 18.04
CA PRO A 619 19.00 1.73 19.48
C PRO A 619 17.76 0.94 19.93
N ILE A 620 17.89 0.30 21.10
CA ILE A 620 16.72 0.03 21.94
C ILE A 620 16.37 1.36 22.62
N HIS A 621 15.17 1.88 22.34
CA HIS A 621 14.74 3.18 22.82
C HIS A 621 14.17 3.16 24.23
N ASP A 622 13.40 2.12 24.57
CA ASP A 622 12.70 2.05 25.85
C ASP A 622 12.41 0.59 26.25
N LEU A 623 12.29 0.36 27.56
CA LEU A 623 12.04 -0.94 28.19
C LEU A 623 11.03 -0.77 29.33
N ALA A 624 9.89 -1.43 29.23
CA ALA A 624 8.83 -1.38 30.23
C ALA A 624 8.63 -2.74 30.90
N PRO A 625 9.03 -2.89 32.18
CA PRO A 625 8.71 -4.09 32.96
C PRO A 625 7.22 -4.12 33.30
N SER A 626 6.64 -5.31 33.27
CA SER A 626 5.31 -5.56 33.84
C SER A 626 5.29 -5.21 35.33
N PRO A 627 4.11 -4.96 35.94
CA PRO A 627 4.03 -4.61 37.37
C PRO A 627 4.68 -5.64 38.31
N ASP A 628 4.65 -6.93 37.95
CA ASP A 628 5.31 -8.01 38.66
C ASP A 628 6.81 -8.20 38.32
N LYS A 629 7.32 -7.41 37.35
CA LYS A 629 8.69 -7.41 36.82
C LYS A 629 9.15 -8.71 36.18
N LYS A 630 8.23 -9.64 35.89
CA LYS A 630 8.56 -10.94 35.28
C LYS A 630 8.60 -10.92 33.76
N ARG A 631 8.04 -9.88 33.15
CA ARG A 631 8.01 -9.68 31.70
C ARG A 631 8.47 -8.26 31.39
N VAL A 632 9.16 -8.07 30.28
CA VAL A 632 9.54 -6.75 29.78
C VAL A 632 9.13 -6.65 28.33
N ILE A 633 8.48 -5.55 27.96
CA ILE A 633 8.29 -5.15 26.56
C ILE A 633 9.30 -4.07 26.25
N GLY A 634 9.95 -4.17 25.10
CA GLY A 634 10.86 -3.15 24.60
C GLY A 634 10.49 -2.70 23.20
N VAL A 635 10.97 -1.51 22.86
CA VAL A 635 10.87 -0.92 21.52
C VAL A 635 12.24 -0.50 21.03
N SER A 636 12.48 -0.69 19.75
CA SER A 636 13.76 -0.43 19.09
C SER A 636 13.56 -0.02 17.64
N GLY A 637 14.57 0.64 17.05
CA GLY A 637 14.54 1.01 15.63
C GLY A 637 15.51 2.14 15.31
N ASP A 638 15.66 2.42 14.02
CA ASP A 638 16.33 3.62 13.52
C ASP A 638 15.34 4.40 12.65
N ARG A 639 15.46 5.72 12.61
CA ARG A 639 14.64 6.59 11.74
C ARG A 639 14.70 6.22 10.25
N ASN A 640 15.72 5.46 9.83
CA ASN A 640 15.90 4.99 8.46
C ASN A 640 15.54 3.50 8.27
N ASP A 641 14.97 2.84 9.28
CA ASP A 641 14.64 1.41 9.27
C ASP A 641 13.20 1.17 9.75
N LEU A 642 12.79 -0.11 9.82
CA LEU A 642 11.54 -0.52 10.45
C LEU A 642 11.77 -0.85 11.91
N GLY A 643 11.07 -0.16 12.80
CA GLY A 643 11.08 -0.42 14.22
C GLY A 643 10.56 -1.80 14.59
N CYS A 644 10.93 -2.24 15.78
CA CYS A 644 10.61 -3.54 16.32
C CYS A 644 10.14 -3.42 17.76
N VAL A 645 9.01 -4.06 18.06
CA VAL A 645 8.58 -4.39 19.42
C VAL A 645 9.04 -5.80 19.74
N PHE A 646 9.51 -5.99 20.96
CA PHE A 646 9.94 -7.29 21.45
C PHE A 646 9.51 -7.51 22.91
N GLN A 647 9.55 -8.76 23.34
CA GLN A 647 9.33 -9.17 24.71
C GLN A 647 10.50 -10.01 25.20
N TYR A 648 10.81 -9.89 26.49
CA TYR A 648 11.63 -10.85 27.22
C TYR A 648 10.94 -11.31 28.51
N ASP A 649 11.03 -12.61 28.79
CA ASP A 649 10.81 -13.21 30.10
C ASP A 649 11.67 -14.47 30.27
N ASP A 650 11.87 -14.93 31.51
CA ASP A 650 12.74 -16.09 31.78
C ASP A 650 12.14 -17.44 31.33
N GLU A 651 10.83 -17.51 31.06
CA GLU A 651 10.16 -18.76 30.67
C GLU A 651 10.22 -19.00 29.16
N ARG A 652 10.11 -17.93 28.37
CA ARG A 652 10.00 -17.96 26.90
C ARG A 652 11.21 -17.36 26.20
N GLY A 653 12.05 -16.61 26.94
CA GLY A 653 13.19 -15.91 26.39
C GLY A 653 12.81 -14.67 25.59
N LEU A 654 13.67 -14.31 24.64
CA LEU A 654 13.48 -13.15 23.76
C LEU A 654 12.56 -13.51 22.58
N ILE A 655 11.49 -12.73 22.40
CA ILE A 655 10.53 -12.85 21.29
C ILE A 655 10.45 -11.51 20.55
N LEU A 656 10.61 -11.54 19.22
CA LEU A 656 10.44 -10.36 18.37
C LEU A 656 9.01 -10.34 17.80
N TYR A 657 8.26 -9.27 18.08
CA TYR A 657 6.92 -9.07 17.55
C TYR A 657 6.90 -8.30 16.23
N GLY A 658 7.99 -7.60 15.89
CA GLY A 658 8.09 -6.80 14.67
C GLY A 658 7.39 -5.44 14.80
N ARG A 659 6.85 -4.95 13.68
CA ARG A 659 6.59 -3.52 13.45
C ARG A 659 5.52 -2.76 14.26
N ILE A 660 4.41 -3.24 14.78
CA ILE A 660 3.17 -2.42 15.01
C ILE A 660 2.56 -1.91 13.73
N PHE A 661 1.53 -2.62 13.28
CA PHE A 661 0.70 -2.21 12.16
C PHE A 661 -0.64 -2.91 12.29
N PHE A 662 -1.71 -2.16 12.53
CA PHE A 662 -3.06 -2.73 12.50
C PHE A 662 -4.09 -1.69 12.12
N HIS A 663 -5.24 -2.19 11.66
CA HIS A 663 -6.44 -1.40 11.44
C HIS A 663 -7.23 -1.33 12.74
N ASP A 664 -7.44 -0.14 13.29
CA ASP A 664 -8.32 0.02 14.44
C ASP A 664 -9.76 -0.33 14.04
N ALA A 665 -10.31 -1.39 14.63
CA ALA A 665 -11.67 -1.84 14.36
C ALA A 665 -12.73 -0.82 14.81
N ASN A 666 -12.38 0.07 15.76
CA ASN A 666 -13.27 1.10 16.28
C ASN A 666 -13.20 2.40 15.46
N THR A 667 -12.21 2.53 14.58
CA THR A 667 -11.98 3.73 13.78
C THR A 667 -11.85 3.35 12.29
N PRO A 668 -12.95 3.42 11.52
CA PRO A 668 -12.97 3.09 10.09
C PRO A 668 -11.80 3.64 9.27
N GLY A 669 -11.11 2.77 8.52
CA GLY A 669 -10.21 3.18 7.44
C GLY A 669 -8.82 3.66 7.83
N LEU A 670 -8.43 3.55 9.11
CA LEU A 670 -7.30 4.31 9.62
C LEU A 670 -6.20 3.39 10.21
N ILE A 671 -5.13 3.22 9.43
CA ILE A 671 -3.89 2.54 9.81
C ILE A 671 -2.98 3.53 10.55
N GLY A 672 -2.35 3.13 11.65
CA GLY A 672 -1.30 3.93 12.29
C GLY A 672 0.09 3.58 11.71
N SER A 673 1.02 4.54 11.75
CA SER A 673 2.43 4.29 11.45
C SER A 673 3.25 3.91 12.68
N SER A 674 4.22 3.02 12.51
CA SER A 674 5.21 2.68 13.54
C SER A 674 6.54 2.31 12.88
N ASN A 675 7.26 3.29 12.35
CA ASN A 675 8.65 3.08 11.93
C ASN A 675 9.60 3.31 13.10
N GLU A 676 9.36 4.34 13.91
CA GLU A 676 10.23 4.72 15.03
C GLU A 676 9.45 4.65 16.37
N PRO A 677 9.17 3.44 16.90
CA PRO A 677 8.61 3.29 18.24
C PRO A 677 9.66 3.66 19.28
N THR A 678 9.39 4.67 20.10
CA THR A 678 10.40 5.25 21.01
C THR A 678 10.07 5.17 22.48
N SER A 679 8.82 4.85 22.84
CA SER A 679 8.45 4.69 24.24
C SER A 679 7.39 3.63 24.44
N VAL A 680 7.46 2.94 25.58
CA VAL A 680 6.50 1.90 25.97
C VAL A 680 6.20 2.00 27.46
N ALA A 681 4.96 1.72 27.85
CA ALA A 681 4.55 1.72 29.26
C ALA A 681 3.48 0.67 29.55
N TRP A 682 3.50 0.13 30.76
CA TRP A 682 2.42 -0.68 31.32
C TRP A 682 1.49 0.19 32.16
N SER A 683 0.20 -0.11 32.12
CA SER A 683 -0.73 0.41 33.12
C SER A 683 -0.36 -0.16 34.50
N PRO A 684 -0.62 0.59 35.58
CA PRO A 684 -0.32 0.15 36.94
C PRO A 684 -0.93 -1.21 37.32
N ASP A 685 -2.10 -1.54 36.76
CA ASP A 685 -2.78 -2.83 36.95
C ASP A 685 -2.28 -3.95 36.04
N GLY A 686 -1.38 -3.64 35.09
CA GLY A 686 -0.81 -4.60 34.14
C GLY A 686 -1.74 -5.00 33.00
N ALA A 687 -2.91 -4.35 32.88
CA ALA A 687 -3.95 -4.73 31.94
C ALA A 687 -3.76 -4.09 30.54
N VAL A 688 -3.06 -2.95 30.46
CA VAL A 688 -2.89 -2.17 29.23
C VAL A 688 -1.42 -1.91 28.96
N LEU A 689 -1.00 -2.09 27.70
CA LEU A 689 0.30 -1.68 27.19
C LEU A 689 0.11 -0.50 26.25
N ALA A 690 0.83 0.60 26.48
CA ALA A 690 0.87 1.76 25.59
C ALA A 690 2.21 1.85 24.87
N ILE A 691 2.21 2.20 23.58
CA ILE A 691 3.42 2.42 22.78
C ILE A 691 3.31 3.74 22.02
N GLY A 692 4.34 4.58 22.12
CA GLY A 692 4.46 5.86 21.43
C GLY A 692 5.46 5.81 20.28
N VAL A 693 5.11 6.49 19.18
CA VAL A 693 5.91 6.52 17.95
C VAL A 693 6.31 7.96 17.59
N ARG A 694 7.59 8.16 17.25
CA ARG A 694 8.17 9.47 16.93
C ARG A 694 8.15 9.83 15.44
N ASP A 695 7.63 8.93 14.62
CA ASP A 695 7.31 9.15 13.21
C ASP A 695 6.73 10.55 12.93
N ARG A 696 6.94 11.05 11.70
CA ARG A 696 6.29 12.27 11.21
C ARG A 696 4.76 12.16 11.32
N LEU A 697 4.22 10.96 11.10
CA LEU A 697 2.82 10.64 11.38
C LEU A 697 2.65 10.05 12.80
N GLY A 698 3.09 10.79 13.81
CA GLY A 698 3.18 10.33 15.20
C GLY A 698 1.87 9.76 15.76
N CYS A 699 1.98 8.57 16.36
CA CYS A 699 0.85 7.78 16.85
C CYS A 699 1.12 7.23 18.26
N VAL A 700 0.04 6.98 19.00
CA VAL A 700 0.06 6.20 20.24
C VAL A 700 -0.86 5.00 20.09
N TYR A 701 -0.34 3.83 20.41
CA TYR A 701 -1.09 2.57 20.43
C TYR A 701 -1.37 2.15 21.85
N ALA A 702 -2.53 1.55 22.09
CA ALA A 702 -2.81 0.87 23.33
C ALA A 702 -3.39 -0.53 23.07
N PHE A 703 -2.88 -1.50 23.81
CA PHE A 703 -3.28 -2.91 23.75
C PHE A 703 -3.82 -3.32 25.12
N GLN A 704 -5.08 -3.75 25.16
CA GLN A 704 -5.67 -4.41 26.31
C GLN A 704 -5.22 -5.86 26.30
N LEU A 705 -4.35 -6.24 27.22
CA LEU A 705 -3.76 -7.57 27.28
C LEU A 705 -4.76 -8.60 27.82
N GLU A 706 -4.55 -9.86 27.46
CA GLU A 706 -5.37 -11.02 27.87
C GLU A 706 -5.10 -11.52 29.31
#